data_AF-A0A150GP00-F1
#
_entry.id   AF-A0A150GP00-F1
#
_cell.length_a   1.000
_cell.length_b   1.000
_cell.length_c   1.000
_cell.angle_alpha   90.00
_cell.angle_beta   90.00
_cell.angle_gamma   90.00
#
_symmetry.space_group_name_H-M   'P 1'
#
loop_
_entity.id
_entity.type
_entity.pdbx_description
1 polymer ?
#
loop_
_entity_poly.entity_id
_entity_poly.type
_entity_poly.pdbx_seq_one_letter_code
_entity_poly.pdbx_strand_id
1 'polypeptide(L)'
;MYRQCSNQTLSPPIFSALCDNWRIASSLCSDDSSIATAAGFCDQLQTPYMSASQFRSCLRPYSGLVSTSKLRDLHLEACEQMEGYEGPTMAGCDTCTPDSCPDVLASYMAGCVDMPMGQCTPKEAFCSSDAAPSGRAAAVLCLRDKSGIVAPPRPPSPPPESPSPPPASPPPPTINCVLNSSLPVCADFAYPAASIGADLTSLCTAMPYMPGCAVGAACQTGKVTGMFCAPFSLLASICADMPGMTGCRAYRTLCAAGSVVQQCAAFPAIPGLPTTKQAQVAVDELCKGKTDSDECDACSQSVCDDYVATIVNLCAAAPASEACGLYRTWCAASAAWAATGDIGVFCRPSGVYGVLSPPSPPAAVSSPPPPAAPACVLNSSLPECAGYTYPLESIVADITNLCTAMPYMPGCTVGLACQTGKVTGMFCAPFSLLASICADMPGMTGCRAYRTLCAAGSVVPQCAAFPAIPGLPSTMQAEAAVEGLCKDSDKAECEACNSQTCADYLAPIVSLCAATPAIEGCDLYRTWCAASAAWAATGDIGVFCRPSGVYGVPPPPSPPAAVSSPPPPAAPVCVLNSSLPECAKYIYPLESIVADITNLCTAMPYMPGCAVGLACQTRKVTGLICAPFSLLASICADMPGMGGCRAYRTLCAASSVVQQCAAFPAIPGLPSTKVASAAVDTICLANPEAPPCATCTQMACPDFLAALAGLCRNLSGAEACAPYRQWCLASQGPSGLAGDLSAFCPGFQPDAATWPSSPPPPPPRSPVPKPMPKPSPRPGSKAPPPRRRPPPFRRTAPRRG
;
A
#
# COMPACT_ATOMS: atom_id res chain seq x y z
N MET A 1 14.62 -18.68 -27.70
CA MET A 1 15.80 -17.92 -27.18
C MET A 1 17.15 -18.31 -27.78
N TYR A 2 17.68 -19.55 -27.64
CA TYR A 2 19.06 -19.90 -28.08
C TYR A 2 19.44 -19.48 -29.52
N ARG A 3 18.53 -19.65 -30.50
CA ARG A 3 18.70 -19.16 -31.89
C ARG A 3 18.85 -17.63 -32.02
N GLN A 4 18.24 -16.84 -31.13
CA GLN A 4 18.41 -15.38 -31.07
C GLN A 4 19.80 -15.05 -30.50
N CYS A 5 20.27 -15.81 -29.50
CA CYS A 5 21.59 -15.62 -28.89
C CYS A 5 22.76 -15.95 -29.83
N SER A 6 22.57 -16.83 -30.82
CA SER A 6 23.61 -17.14 -31.83
C SER A 6 23.62 -16.17 -33.02
N ASN A 7 22.75 -15.16 -33.05
CA ASN A 7 22.71 -14.21 -34.15
C ASN A 7 23.69 -13.04 -33.93
N GLN A 8 24.81 -13.07 -34.66
CA GLN A 8 25.90 -12.09 -34.53
C GLN A 8 25.56 -10.69 -35.09
N THR A 9 24.39 -10.48 -35.69
CA THR A 9 24.01 -9.18 -36.30
C THR A 9 23.43 -8.16 -35.30
N LEU A 10 23.25 -8.53 -34.03
CA LEU A 10 22.70 -7.66 -32.98
C LEU A 10 23.83 -6.93 -32.22
N SER A 11 23.69 -5.60 -32.06
CA SER A 11 24.68 -4.75 -31.39
C SER A 11 24.03 -3.93 -30.26
N PRO A 12 24.57 -3.95 -29.02
CA PRO A 12 25.72 -4.74 -28.60
C PRO A 12 25.41 -6.25 -28.54
N PRO A 13 26.43 -7.14 -28.60
CA PRO A 13 26.23 -8.58 -28.49
C PRO A 13 25.57 -8.95 -27.15
N ILE A 14 24.42 -9.63 -27.22
CA ILE A 14 23.54 -9.92 -26.06
C ILE A 14 24.25 -10.69 -24.93
N PHE A 15 25.36 -11.39 -25.23
CA PHE A 15 26.17 -12.12 -24.24
C PHE A 15 26.59 -11.28 -23.02
N SER A 16 26.88 -9.99 -23.16
CA SER A 16 27.24 -9.14 -22.01
C SER A 16 26.04 -8.71 -21.15
N ALA A 17 24.82 -8.81 -21.67
CA ALA A 17 23.57 -8.51 -20.96
C ALA A 17 22.91 -9.76 -20.34
N LEU A 18 23.52 -10.94 -20.48
CA LEU A 18 23.00 -12.21 -19.97
C LEU A 18 23.50 -12.59 -18.57
N CYS A 19 24.46 -11.85 -18.00
CA CYS A 19 24.94 -12.09 -16.63
C CYS A 19 23.85 -11.97 -15.56
N ASP A 20 22.79 -11.20 -15.81
CA ASP A 20 21.68 -11.02 -14.86
C ASP A 20 20.54 -12.05 -15.06
N ASN A 21 20.56 -12.83 -16.15
CA ASN A 21 19.43 -13.67 -16.60
C ASN A 21 19.63 -15.19 -16.38
N TRP A 22 20.53 -15.60 -15.46
CA TRP A 22 20.95 -17.01 -15.31
C TRP A 22 19.83 -17.99 -14.90
N ARG A 23 18.69 -17.51 -14.38
CA ARG A 23 17.56 -18.36 -13.99
C ARG A 23 16.85 -19.05 -15.17
N ILE A 24 16.73 -18.38 -16.32
CA ILE A 24 16.05 -18.95 -17.50
C ILE A 24 16.97 -19.95 -18.24
N ALA A 25 18.27 -19.69 -18.25
CA ALA A 25 19.25 -20.59 -18.83
C ALA A 25 19.34 -21.93 -18.06
N SER A 26 18.97 -21.94 -16.78
CA SER A 26 19.18 -23.07 -15.88
C SER A 26 18.00 -24.05 -15.82
N SER A 27 16.77 -23.65 -16.16
CA SER A 27 15.64 -24.57 -16.35
C SER A 27 15.80 -25.46 -17.59
N LEU A 28 16.43 -24.96 -18.66
CA LEU A 28 16.82 -25.76 -19.84
C LEU A 28 17.70 -26.97 -19.49
N CYS A 29 18.49 -26.86 -18.41
CA CYS A 29 19.32 -27.96 -17.91
C CYS A 29 18.60 -28.92 -16.96
N SER A 30 17.38 -28.58 -16.53
CA SER A 30 16.48 -29.46 -15.78
C SER A 30 15.70 -30.36 -16.73
N ASP A 31 15.08 -29.77 -17.76
CA ASP A 31 13.98 -30.42 -18.48
C ASP A 31 14.43 -31.02 -19.82
N ASP A 32 15.27 -30.31 -20.58
CA ASP A 32 15.79 -30.73 -21.89
C ASP A 32 17.29 -31.12 -21.80
N SER A 33 17.66 -31.79 -20.71
CA SER A 33 19.07 -32.13 -20.39
C SER A 33 19.80 -32.87 -21.52
N SER A 34 19.12 -33.73 -22.30
CA SER A 34 19.70 -34.42 -23.45
C SER A 34 20.15 -33.46 -24.56
N ILE A 35 19.34 -32.46 -24.89
CA ILE A 35 19.62 -31.44 -25.91
C ILE A 35 20.68 -30.46 -25.39
N ALA A 36 20.54 -30.02 -24.14
CA ALA A 36 21.43 -29.03 -23.53
C ALA A 36 22.83 -29.61 -23.20
N THR A 37 22.93 -30.89 -22.86
CA THR A 37 24.21 -31.61 -22.73
C THR A 37 24.82 -31.93 -24.10
N ALA A 38 24.04 -32.30 -25.11
CA ALA A 38 24.56 -32.49 -26.47
C ALA A 38 25.17 -31.20 -27.07
N ALA A 39 24.69 -30.03 -26.63
CA ALA A 39 25.26 -28.72 -26.97
C ALA A 39 26.40 -28.26 -26.03
N GLY A 40 26.75 -29.02 -24.98
CA GLY A 40 27.76 -28.65 -23.97
C GLY A 40 27.39 -27.44 -23.09
N PHE A 41 26.12 -27.02 -23.11
CA PHE A 41 25.65 -25.77 -22.51
C PHE A 41 25.58 -25.87 -20.98
N CYS A 42 25.10 -27.00 -20.46
CA CYS A 42 24.93 -27.20 -19.02
C CYS A 42 26.27 -27.33 -18.27
N ASP A 43 27.28 -27.92 -18.88
CA ASP A 43 28.61 -28.06 -18.27
C ASP A 43 29.28 -26.68 -18.14
N GLN A 44 29.14 -25.82 -19.15
CA GLN A 44 29.61 -24.43 -19.11
C GLN A 44 28.87 -23.61 -18.03
N LEU A 45 27.56 -23.79 -17.89
CA LEU A 45 26.76 -23.15 -16.82
C LEU A 45 27.09 -23.66 -15.40
N GLN A 46 27.52 -24.91 -15.25
CA GLN A 46 27.92 -25.47 -13.95
C GLN A 46 29.35 -25.05 -13.54
N THR A 47 30.23 -24.79 -14.51
CA THR A 47 31.65 -24.47 -14.30
C THR A 47 31.95 -23.39 -13.23
N PRO A 48 31.19 -22.28 -13.07
CA PRO A 48 31.47 -21.27 -12.05
C PRO A 48 30.92 -21.61 -10.65
N TYR A 49 30.20 -22.71 -10.46
CA TYR A 49 29.64 -23.11 -9.16
C TYR A 49 30.55 -24.12 -8.44
N MET A 50 30.78 -23.94 -7.14
CA MET A 50 31.69 -24.78 -6.37
C MET A 50 31.15 -26.19 -6.10
N SER A 51 29.87 -26.43 -6.35
CA SER A 51 29.25 -27.77 -6.28
C SER A 51 27.93 -27.85 -7.01
N ALA A 52 27.53 -29.06 -7.40
CA ALA A 52 26.22 -29.34 -7.97
C ALA A 52 25.04 -28.99 -7.03
N SER A 53 25.25 -28.97 -5.70
CA SER A 53 24.21 -28.53 -4.75
C SER A 53 24.05 -27.01 -4.73
N GLN A 54 25.15 -26.25 -4.84
CA GLN A 54 25.11 -24.79 -4.99
C GLN A 54 24.40 -24.41 -6.30
N PHE A 55 24.77 -25.04 -7.41
CA PHE A 55 24.08 -24.91 -8.70
C PHE A 55 22.57 -25.16 -8.55
N ARG A 56 22.18 -26.31 -7.98
CA ARG A 56 20.76 -26.66 -7.71
C ARG A 56 20.04 -25.66 -6.81
N SER A 57 20.71 -25.06 -5.83
CA SER A 57 20.09 -24.07 -4.93
C SER A 57 19.72 -22.76 -5.64
N CYS A 58 20.42 -22.42 -6.72
CA CYS A 58 20.09 -21.28 -7.58
C CYS A 58 18.92 -21.56 -8.55
N LEU A 59 18.51 -22.83 -8.72
CA LEU A 59 17.41 -23.25 -9.61
C LEU A 59 16.01 -23.08 -9.00
N ARG A 60 15.77 -22.13 -8.10
CA ARG A 60 14.40 -21.90 -7.59
C ARG A 60 13.51 -21.47 -8.76
N PRO A 61 12.51 -22.27 -9.17
CA PRO A 61 11.73 -22.00 -10.37
C PRO A 61 10.78 -20.82 -10.15
N TYR A 62 10.38 -20.16 -11.23
CA TYR A 62 9.26 -19.22 -11.22
C TYR A 62 7.99 -19.94 -10.77
N SER A 63 7.16 -19.28 -9.96
CA SER A 63 5.84 -19.80 -9.59
C SER A 63 4.92 -19.79 -10.82
N GLY A 64 4.74 -20.95 -11.46
CA GLY A 64 3.86 -21.15 -12.61
C GLY A 64 4.59 -21.55 -13.89
N LEU A 65 5.67 -20.85 -14.25
CA LEU A 65 6.48 -21.13 -15.45
C LEU A 65 7.63 -22.11 -15.12
N VAL A 66 7.26 -23.35 -14.81
CA VAL A 66 8.18 -24.36 -14.25
C VAL A 66 8.88 -25.24 -15.28
N SER A 67 8.31 -25.42 -16.48
CA SER A 67 8.95 -26.18 -17.57
C SER A 67 8.41 -25.80 -18.95
N THR A 68 9.19 -26.11 -20.01
CA THR A 68 8.79 -25.95 -21.43
C THR A 68 7.58 -26.82 -21.78
N SER A 69 7.51 -28.05 -21.24
CA SER A 69 6.35 -28.93 -21.38
C SER A 69 5.09 -28.34 -20.75
N LYS A 70 5.18 -27.83 -19.52
CA LYS A 70 4.03 -27.24 -18.82
C LYS A 70 3.52 -25.97 -19.50
N LEU A 71 4.45 -25.17 -20.05
CA LEU A 71 4.15 -24.03 -20.93
C LEU A 71 3.41 -24.44 -22.21
N ARG A 72 3.82 -25.55 -22.83
CA ARG A 72 3.14 -26.10 -24.02
C ARG A 72 1.74 -26.60 -23.69
N ASP A 73 1.59 -27.31 -22.58
CA ASP A 73 0.30 -27.84 -22.14
C ASP A 73 -0.67 -26.68 -21.84
N LEU A 74 -0.21 -25.62 -21.14
CA LEU A 74 -1.00 -24.40 -20.89
C LEU A 74 -1.38 -23.65 -22.17
N HIS A 75 -0.49 -23.60 -23.17
CA HIS A 75 -0.78 -22.98 -24.46
C HIS A 75 -1.81 -23.79 -25.26
N LEU A 76 -1.64 -25.11 -25.33
CA LEU A 76 -2.57 -25.99 -26.04
C LEU A 76 -3.96 -26.01 -25.38
N GLU A 77 -4.02 -26.01 -24.04
CA GLU A 77 -5.26 -25.87 -23.27
C GLU A 77 -5.97 -24.54 -23.56
N ALA A 78 -5.23 -23.43 -23.65
CA ALA A 78 -5.77 -22.12 -24.04
C ALA A 78 -6.24 -22.09 -25.51
N CYS A 79 -5.57 -22.81 -26.41
CA CYS A 79 -5.99 -22.95 -27.81
C CYS A 79 -7.25 -23.80 -27.97
N GLU A 80 -7.36 -24.92 -27.25
CA GLU A 80 -8.52 -25.82 -27.27
C GLU A 80 -9.79 -25.12 -26.74
N GLN A 81 -9.66 -24.28 -25.71
CA GLN A 81 -10.76 -23.46 -25.19
C GLN A 81 -11.30 -22.41 -26.19
N MET A 82 -10.55 -22.11 -27.26
CA MET A 82 -10.96 -21.20 -28.33
C MET A 82 -11.56 -21.94 -29.54
N GLU A 83 -11.50 -23.27 -29.60
CA GLU A 83 -12.01 -24.06 -30.72
C GLU A 83 -13.55 -24.08 -30.72
N GLY A 84 -14.15 -23.22 -31.55
CA GLY A 84 -15.61 -23.01 -31.63
C GLY A 84 -16.06 -21.57 -31.38
N TYR A 85 -15.15 -20.65 -31.06
CA TYR A 85 -15.43 -19.21 -30.98
C TYR A 85 -15.28 -18.56 -32.37
N GLU A 86 -16.31 -17.86 -32.88
CA GLU A 86 -16.29 -17.20 -34.21
C GLU A 86 -15.43 -15.92 -34.28
N GLY A 87 -14.50 -15.73 -33.33
CA GLY A 87 -13.58 -14.60 -33.25
C GLY A 87 -12.19 -14.85 -33.87
N PRO A 88 -11.29 -13.87 -33.82
CA PRO A 88 -9.90 -14.07 -34.21
C PRO A 88 -9.23 -15.13 -33.32
N THR A 89 -8.62 -16.14 -33.95
CA THR A 89 -7.90 -17.20 -33.24
C THR A 89 -6.72 -16.62 -32.44
N MET A 90 -6.52 -17.12 -31.21
CA MET A 90 -5.42 -16.69 -30.36
C MET A 90 -4.07 -16.87 -31.08
N ALA A 91 -3.26 -15.80 -31.09
CA ALA A 91 -1.99 -15.77 -31.81
C ALA A 91 -1.06 -16.91 -31.34
N GLY A 92 -0.57 -17.72 -32.28
CA GLY A 92 0.31 -18.86 -31.97
C GLY A 92 -0.39 -20.21 -31.82
N CYS A 93 -1.72 -20.30 -31.90
CA CYS A 93 -2.44 -21.58 -31.94
C CYS A 93 -2.35 -22.28 -33.31
N ASP A 94 -2.15 -21.51 -34.37
CA ASP A 94 -1.90 -21.98 -35.74
C ASP A 94 -0.53 -22.66 -35.91
N THR A 95 0.42 -22.32 -35.04
CA THR A 95 1.84 -22.71 -35.12
C THR A 95 2.29 -23.65 -34.01
N CYS A 96 1.43 -23.94 -33.04
CA CYS A 96 1.71 -24.81 -31.90
C CYS A 96 0.64 -25.91 -31.78
N THR A 97 1.00 -27.14 -32.15
CA THR A 97 0.15 -28.33 -32.04
C THR A 97 0.73 -29.32 -31.02
N PRO A 98 -0.02 -30.36 -30.59
CA PRO A 98 0.50 -31.40 -29.70
C PRO A 98 1.77 -32.08 -30.22
N ASP A 99 1.89 -32.22 -31.54
CA ASP A 99 3.02 -32.87 -32.22
C ASP A 99 4.18 -31.91 -32.55
N SER A 100 3.91 -30.61 -32.72
CA SER A 100 4.91 -29.63 -33.16
C SER A 100 4.62 -28.23 -32.63
N CYS A 101 5.50 -27.70 -31.79
CA CYS A 101 5.46 -26.33 -31.31
C CYS A 101 6.86 -25.69 -31.36
N PRO A 102 7.23 -24.96 -32.45
CA PRO A 102 8.61 -24.54 -32.71
C PRO A 102 9.19 -23.50 -31.74
N ASP A 103 8.36 -22.65 -31.15
CA ASP A 103 8.74 -21.73 -30.06
C ASP A 103 7.57 -21.58 -29.08
N VAL A 104 7.43 -22.57 -28.19
CA VAL A 104 6.38 -22.66 -27.17
C VAL A 104 6.22 -21.36 -26.37
N LEU A 105 7.33 -20.73 -25.97
CA LEU A 105 7.29 -19.53 -25.15
C LEU A 105 6.82 -18.33 -25.96
N ALA A 106 7.27 -18.17 -27.21
CA ALA A 106 6.79 -17.09 -28.07
C ALA A 106 5.29 -17.22 -28.37
N SER A 107 4.82 -18.44 -28.69
CA SER A 107 3.39 -18.74 -28.93
C SER A 107 2.54 -18.44 -27.70
N TYR A 108 2.92 -18.96 -26.52
CA TYR A 108 2.20 -18.72 -25.26
C TYR A 108 2.19 -17.25 -24.85
N MET A 109 3.33 -16.57 -24.95
CA MET A 109 3.40 -15.15 -24.57
C MET A 109 2.56 -14.29 -25.53
N ALA A 110 2.58 -14.56 -26.83
CA ALA A 110 1.76 -13.86 -27.82
C ALA A 110 0.26 -14.09 -27.59
N GLY A 111 -0.18 -15.35 -27.50
CA GLY A 111 -1.59 -15.68 -27.30
C GLY A 111 -2.17 -15.01 -26.05
N CYS A 112 -1.44 -15.10 -24.94
CA CYS A 112 -1.80 -14.44 -23.68
C CYS A 112 -1.50 -12.91 -23.65
N VAL A 113 -1.13 -12.24 -24.76
CA VAL A 113 -1.18 -10.75 -24.83
C VAL A 113 -2.60 -10.31 -25.14
N ASP A 114 -3.26 -11.00 -26.07
CA ASP A 114 -4.47 -10.49 -26.71
C ASP A 114 -5.74 -10.84 -25.92
N MET A 115 -5.74 -11.92 -25.14
CA MET A 115 -6.88 -12.34 -24.30
C MET A 115 -6.42 -12.91 -22.93
N PRO A 116 -6.82 -12.32 -21.79
CA PRO A 116 -6.46 -12.81 -20.45
C PRO A 116 -7.37 -13.97 -20.02
N MET A 117 -6.91 -15.20 -20.25
CA MET A 117 -7.54 -16.44 -19.75
C MET A 117 -6.88 -16.88 -18.43
N GLY A 118 -7.54 -17.73 -17.61
CA GLY A 118 -6.93 -18.25 -16.36
C GLY A 118 -5.63 -19.05 -16.60
N GLN A 119 -5.48 -19.60 -17.80
CA GLN A 119 -4.32 -20.32 -18.31
C GLN A 119 -3.14 -19.36 -18.61
N CYS A 120 -3.41 -18.05 -18.68
CA CYS A 120 -2.44 -16.97 -18.81
C CYS A 120 -1.95 -16.43 -17.45
N THR A 121 -2.57 -16.80 -16.33
CA THR A 121 -2.12 -16.38 -14.98
C THR A 121 -0.64 -16.66 -14.69
N PRO A 122 0.01 -17.74 -15.20
CA PRO A 122 1.46 -17.90 -15.11
C PRO A 122 2.27 -16.83 -15.86
N LYS A 123 1.80 -16.35 -17.01
CA LYS A 123 2.37 -15.17 -17.70
C LYS A 123 2.12 -13.90 -16.90
N GLU A 124 0.91 -13.69 -16.41
CA GLU A 124 0.57 -12.50 -15.63
C GLU A 124 1.44 -12.45 -14.38
N ALA A 125 1.57 -13.55 -13.64
CA ALA A 125 2.48 -13.67 -12.51
C ALA A 125 3.95 -13.40 -12.91
N PHE A 126 4.41 -13.88 -14.07
CA PHE A 126 5.74 -13.59 -14.59
C PHE A 126 5.92 -12.09 -14.89
N CYS A 127 5.06 -11.47 -15.69
CA CYS A 127 5.14 -10.04 -15.99
C CYS A 127 4.92 -9.18 -14.72
N SER A 128 4.06 -9.58 -13.77
CA SER A 128 3.84 -8.82 -12.52
C SER A 128 4.97 -8.96 -11.50
N SER A 129 5.69 -10.09 -11.47
CA SER A 129 6.82 -10.30 -10.57
C SER A 129 8.16 -9.82 -11.13
N ASP A 130 8.34 -9.83 -12.45
CA ASP A 130 9.62 -9.58 -13.12
C ASP A 130 9.62 -8.28 -13.99
N ALA A 131 8.49 -7.55 -14.11
CA ALA A 131 8.43 -6.22 -14.73
C ALA A 131 8.58 -5.04 -13.73
N ALA A 132 9.13 -5.30 -12.54
CA ALA A 132 9.98 -4.29 -11.91
C ALA A 132 11.19 -4.02 -12.84
N PRO A 133 11.76 -2.80 -12.88
CA PRO A 133 12.46 -2.30 -14.07
C PRO A 133 13.84 -2.93 -14.42
N SER A 134 14.26 -4.00 -13.73
CA SER A 134 15.49 -4.75 -14.00
C SER A 134 15.33 -5.86 -15.06
N GLY A 135 14.12 -6.42 -15.23
CA GLY A 135 13.89 -7.56 -16.11
C GLY A 135 13.96 -7.22 -17.60
N ARG A 136 15.15 -7.14 -18.20
CA ARG A 136 15.30 -6.98 -19.68
C ARG A 136 14.58 -8.07 -20.48
N ALA A 137 14.41 -9.27 -19.93
CA ALA A 137 13.60 -10.32 -20.53
C ALA A 137 12.10 -9.99 -20.48
N ALA A 138 11.58 -9.59 -19.32
CA ALA A 138 10.19 -9.13 -19.17
C ALA A 138 9.91 -7.87 -20.02
N ALA A 139 10.85 -6.93 -20.12
CA ALA A 139 10.73 -5.76 -20.99
C ALA A 139 10.65 -6.11 -22.49
N VAL A 140 11.22 -7.25 -22.92
CA VAL A 140 11.09 -7.74 -24.31
C VAL A 140 9.85 -8.61 -24.51
N LEU A 141 9.37 -9.29 -23.46
CA LEU A 141 8.25 -10.23 -23.52
C LEU A 141 6.89 -9.65 -23.06
N CYS A 142 6.89 -8.46 -22.43
CA CYS A 142 5.71 -7.83 -21.81
C CYS A 142 5.49 -6.34 -22.19
N LEU A 143 6.22 -5.74 -23.16
CA LEU A 143 6.05 -4.33 -23.59
C LEU A 143 5.58 -4.15 -25.05
N ARG A 144 4.98 -2.97 -25.30
CA ARG A 144 4.59 -2.42 -26.60
C ARG A 144 5.34 -1.07 -26.79
N ASP A 145 6.02 -0.88 -27.92
CA ASP A 145 6.93 0.25 -28.27
C ASP A 145 6.14 1.56 -28.53
N LYS A 146 6.50 2.82 -28.20
CA LYS A 146 7.70 3.70 -28.46
C LYS A 146 7.66 4.95 -27.52
N SER A 147 8.61 5.90 -27.34
CA SER A 147 10.03 6.13 -27.74
C SER A 147 10.62 7.42 -27.07
N GLY A 148 11.95 7.49 -26.85
CA GLY A 148 12.76 8.74 -26.98
C GLY A 148 13.05 9.63 -25.75
N ILE A 149 14.34 9.80 -25.38
CA ILE A 149 14.83 10.71 -24.32
C ILE A 149 15.97 11.61 -24.85
N VAL A 150 15.96 12.91 -24.51
CA VAL A 150 17.06 13.88 -24.74
C VAL A 150 17.30 14.72 -23.47
N ALA A 151 18.55 15.11 -23.19
CA ALA A 151 18.96 15.75 -21.93
C ALA A 151 18.82 17.30 -21.90
N PRO A 152 18.53 17.93 -20.73
CA PRO A 152 18.35 19.37 -20.60
C PRO A 152 19.61 20.14 -20.11
N PRO A 153 19.73 21.46 -20.41
CA PRO A 153 20.84 22.33 -19.97
C PRO A 153 20.58 23.06 -18.63
N ARG A 154 21.61 23.76 -18.13
CA ARG A 154 21.71 24.44 -16.82
C ARG A 154 20.91 25.77 -16.70
N PRO A 155 20.28 26.08 -15.55
CA PRO A 155 19.63 27.38 -15.28
C PRO A 155 20.52 28.41 -14.53
N PRO A 156 20.20 29.72 -14.59
CA PRO A 156 20.88 30.83 -13.88
C PRO A 156 20.24 31.23 -12.52
N SER A 157 20.90 32.16 -11.81
CA SER A 157 20.67 32.53 -10.39
C SER A 157 19.45 33.45 -10.11
N PRO A 158 18.91 33.47 -8.87
CA PRO A 158 17.69 34.21 -8.48
C PRO A 158 17.92 35.61 -7.84
N PRO A 159 16.90 36.50 -7.85
CA PRO A 159 16.82 37.77 -7.10
C PRO A 159 16.17 37.62 -5.69
N PRO A 160 16.19 38.66 -4.81
CA PRO A 160 15.95 38.50 -3.37
C PRO A 160 14.50 38.65 -2.87
N GLU A 161 14.24 38.12 -1.66
CA GLU A 161 12.94 38.01 -0.99
C GLU A 161 12.37 39.32 -0.38
N SER A 162 11.06 39.30 -0.08
CA SER A 162 10.34 40.32 0.71
C SER A 162 9.74 39.74 2.00
N PRO A 163 9.52 40.56 3.05
CA PRO A 163 9.30 40.08 4.41
C PRO A 163 7.84 39.69 4.76
N SER A 164 7.70 38.74 5.70
CA SER A 164 6.42 38.17 6.15
C SER A 164 5.67 38.98 7.24
N PRO A 165 4.33 38.87 7.31
CA PRO A 165 3.49 39.52 8.34
C PRO A 165 3.40 38.75 9.68
N PRO A 166 2.92 39.39 10.77
CA PRO A 166 2.93 38.83 12.13
C PRO A 166 1.81 37.80 12.44
N PRO A 167 1.96 36.98 13.50
CA PRO A 167 1.12 35.80 13.76
C PRO A 167 -0.24 36.11 14.41
N ALA A 168 -1.22 35.24 14.13
CA ALA A 168 -2.58 35.30 14.65
C ALA A 168 -2.79 34.53 15.97
N SER A 169 -3.90 34.82 16.65
CA SER A 169 -4.31 34.30 17.97
C SER A 169 -4.56 32.77 18.00
N PRO A 170 -4.46 32.11 19.17
CA PRO A 170 -4.58 30.65 19.29
C PRO A 170 -6.01 30.13 18.98
N PRO A 171 -6.14 28.95 18.36
CA PRO A 171 -7.43 28.38 17.99
C PRO A 171 -8.22 27.79 19.18
N PRO A 172 -9.57 27.80 19.11
CA PRO A 172 -10.44 27.13 20.09
C PRO A 172 -10.33 25.59 20.01
N PRO A 173 -10.78 24.86 21.05
CA PRO A 173 -10.70 23.39 21.10
C PRO A 173 -11.43 22.72 19.93
N THR A 174 -10.77 21.75 19.30
CA THR A 174 -11.20 21.05 18.09
C THR A 174 -12.29 20.01 18.37
N ILE A 175 -13.55 20.40 18.18
CA ILE A 175 -14.69 19.49 18.25
C ILE A 175 -14.77 18.65 16.96
N ASN A 176 -14.70 17.33 17.08
CA ASN A 176 -14.66 16.43 15.92
C ASN A 176 -16.08 16.07 15.41
N CYS A 177 -16.67 16.97 14.64
CA CYS A 177 -17.98 16.80 14.02
C CYS A 177 -18.06 15.64 13.00
N VAL A 178 -16.93 15.19 12.47
CA VAL A 178 -16.87 14.01 11.57
C VAL A 178 -17.17 12.72 12.35
N LEU A 179 -16.89 12.66 13.65
CA LEU A 179 -17.20 11.50 14.50
C LEU A 179 -18.58 11.56 15.16
N ASN A 180 -19.11 12.76 15.42
CA ASN A 180 -20.46 12.94 15.95
C ASN A 180 -21.10 14.22 15.42
N SER A 181 -21.87 14.06 14.34
CA SER A 181 -22.56 15.13 13.62
C SER A 181 -23.90 15.57 14.22
N SER A 182 -24.37 14.88 15.28
CA SER A 182 -25.61 15.23 16.00
C SER A 182 -25.43 16.30 17.09
N LEU A 183 -24.17 16.68 17.40
CA LEU A 183 -23.89 17.72 18.39
C LEU A 183 -24.32 19.09 17.83
N PRO A 184 -25.11 19.91 18.55
CA PRO A 184 -25.62 21.19 18.03
C PRO A 184 -24.54 22.15 17.51
N VAL A 185 -23.34 22.11 18.10
CA VAL A 185 -22.16 22.90 17.67
C VAL A 185 -21.64 22.54 16.28
N CYS A 186 -22.04 21.39 15.73
CA CYS A 186 -21.68 20.94 14.39
C CYS A 186 -22.62 21.45 13.30
N ALA A 187 -23.63 22.27 13.64
CA ALA A 187 -24.59 22.78 12.65
C ALA A 187 -23.91 23.55 11.51
N ASP A 188 -22.94 24.40 11.86
CA ASP A 188 -22.17 25.22 10.90
C ASP A 188 -20.86 24.57 10.45
N PHE A 189 -20.63 23.28 10.78
CA PHE A 189 -19.43 22.57 10.32
C PHE A 189 -19.50 22.35 8.81
N ALA A 190 -18.40 22.67 8.12
CA ALA A 190 -18.21 22.33 6.71
C ALA A 190 -17.06 21.33 6.59
N TYR A 191 -17.30 20.20 5.93
CA TYR A 191 -16.28 19.24 5.57
C TYR A 191 -15.27 19.91 4.61
N PRO A 192 -13.95 19.86 4.89
CA PRO A 192 -12.97 20.61 4.12
C PRO A 192 -12.95 20.22 2.63
N ALA A 193 -12.83 21.21 1.75
CA ALA A 193 -12.79 21.01 0.30
C ALA A 193 -11.66 20.05 -0.14
N ALA A 194 -10.51 20.10 0.52
CA ALA A 194 -9.40 19.17 0.29
C ALA A 194 -9.77 17.72 0.65
N SER A 195 -10.48 17.50 1.76
CA SER A 195 -10.96 16.18 2.17
C SER A 195 -12.00 15.64 1.20
N ILE A 196 -12.97 16.46 0.78
CA ILE A 196 -13.95 16.11 -0.26
C ILE A 196 -13.25 15.70 -1.56
N GLY A 197 -12.24 16.46 -1.99
CA GLY A 197 -11.45 16.15 -3.19
C GLY A 197 -10.65 14.86 -3.08
N ALA A 198 -10.06 14.58 -1.91
CA ALA A 198 -9.35 13.33 -1.65
C ALA A 198 -10.29 12.12 -1.65
N ASP A 199 -11.44 12.22 -0.99
CA ASP A 199 -12.46 11.17 -0.97
C ASP A 199 -12.99 10.89 -2.38
N LEU A 200 -13.40 11.92 -3.13
CA LEU A 200 -13.83 11.79 -4.53
C LEU A 200 -12.75 11.12 -5.40
N THR A 201 -11.49 11.53 -5.25
CA THR A 201 -10.38 10.95 -6.02
C THR A 201 -10.17 9.49 -5.68
N SER A 202 -10.25 9.12 -4.39
CA SER A 202 -10.15 7.72 -3.94
C SER A 202 -11.28 6.87 -4.50
N LEU A 203 -12.53 7.34 -4.40
CA LEU A 203 -13.73 6.64 -4.85
C LEU A 203 -13.71 6.43 -6.38
N CYS A 204 -13.53 7.50 -7.16
CA CYS A 204 -13.54 7.44 -8.62
C CYS A 204 -12.27 6.83 -9.24
N THR A 205 -11.18 6.67 -8.48
CA THR A 205 -10.04 5.85 -8.93
C THR A 205 -10.30 4.36 -8.69
N ALA A 206 -11.00 4.00 -7.61
CA ALA A 206 -11.33 2.61 -7.31
C ALA A 206 -12.45 2.05 -8.20
N MET A 207 -13.46 2.86 -8.53
CA MET A 207 -14.57 2.50 -9.44
C MET A 207 -14.94 3.70 -10.32
N PRO A 208 -14.27 3.91 -11.48
CA PRO A 208 -14.51 5.07 -12.34
C PRO A 208 -15.92 5.08 -12.97
N TYR A 209 -16.50 3.90 -13.17
CA TYR A 209 -17.81 3.66 -13.81
C TYR A 209 -19.03 4.01 -12.95
N MET A 210 -18.82 4.50 -11.71
CA MET A 210 -19.93 4.91 -10.85
C MET A 210 -20.70 6.10 -11.46
N PRO A 211 -22.04 6.12 -11.40
CA PRO A 211 -22.84 7.23 -11.91
C PRO A 211 -22.44 8.61 -11.40
N GLY A 212 -22.04 8.72 -10.13
CA GLY A 212 -21.54 9.99 -9.58
C GLY A 212 -20.16 10.41 -10.13
N CYS A 213 -19.31 9.45 -10.49
CA CYS A 213 -18.01 9.70 -11.11
C CYS A 213 -18.15 10.11 -12.58
N ALA A 214 -19.08 9.50 -13.32
CA ALA A 214 -19.46 9.92 -14.67
C ALA A 214 -19.95 11.38 -14.72
N VAL A 215 -20.84 11.77 -13.79
CA VAL A 215 -21.26 13.18 -13.65
C VAL A 215 -20.07 14.07 -13.26
N GLY A 216 -19.19 13.62 -12.37
CA GLY A 216 -17.95 14.33 -12.00
C GLY A 216 -17.02 14.61 -13.19
N ALA A 217 -16.84 13.64 -14.09
CA ALA A 217 -16.06 13.80 -15.33
C ALA A 217 -16.75 14.76 -16.33
N ALA A 218 -18.08 14.69 -16.43
CA ALA A 218 -18.85 15.63 -17.24
C ALA A 218 -18.78 17.07 -16.69
N CYS A 219 -18.70 17.25 -15.37
CA CYS A 219 -18.45 18.53 -14.72
C CYS A 219 -17.04 19.08 -15.02
N GLN A 220 -16.00 18.24 -14.96
CA GLN A 220 -14.62 18.64 -15.29
C GLN A 220 -14.48 19.11 -16.75
N THR A 221 -15.30 18.59 -17.66
CA THR A 221 -15.33 18.99 -19.07
C THR A 221 -16.34 20.12 -19.37
N GLY A 222 -17.00 20.69 -18.36
CA GLY A 222 -18.01 21.74 -18.51
C GLY A 222 -19.31 21.31 -19.20
N LYS A 223 -19.49 20.00 -19.44
CA LYS A 223 -20.71 19.43 -20.05
C LYS A 223 -21.89 19.39 -19.07
N VAL A 224 -21.59 19.36 -17.77
CA VAL A 224 -22.55 19.58 -16.67
C VAL A 224 -22.09 20.79 -15.86
N THR A 225 -23.03 21.54 -15.29
CA THR A 225 -22.75 22.74 -14.48
C THR A 225 -23.62 22.81 -13.22
N GLY A 226 -23.29 23.70 -12.29
CA GLY A 226 -24.17 24.03 -11.15
C GLY A 226 -24.07 23.08 -9.95
N MET A 227 -25.16 22.89 -9.20
CA MET A 227 -25.16 22.04 -8.00
C MET A 227 -24.84 20.56 -8.28
N PHE A 228 -25.07 20.08 -9.50
CA PHE A 228 -24.61 18.76 -9.96
C PHE A 228 -23.09 18.61 -9.86
N CYS A 229 -22.35 19.73 -9.98
CA CYS A 229 -20.90 19.79 -9.93
C CYS A 229 -20.34 20.28 -8.59
N ALA A 230 -21.20 20.49 -7.58
CA ALA A 230 -20.73 20.77 -6.24
C ALA A 230 -20.01 19.51 -5.70
N PRO A 231 -18.73 19.59 -5.29
CA PRO A 231 -17.97 18.40 -4.88
C PRO A 231 -18.64 17.59 -3.77
N PHE A 232 -19.32 18.26 -2.83
CA PHE A 232 -20.05 17.58 -1.76
C PHE A 232 -21.31 16.85 -2.27
N SER A 233 -22.03 17.38 -3.27
CA SER A 233 -23.16 16.70 -3.91
C SER A 233 -22.72 15.48 -4.71
N LEU A 234 -21.56 15.55 -5.37
CA LEU A 234 -20.93 14.40 -6.04
C LEU A 234 -20.56 13.30 -5.04
N LEU A 235 -19.91 13.68 -3.93
CA LEU A 235 -19.53 12.77 -2.85
C LEU A 235 -20.79 12.14 -2.22
N ALA A 236 -21.82 12.95 -1.95
CA ALA A 236 -23.11 12.48 -1.44
C ALA A 236 -23.77 11.46 -2.37
N SER A 237 -23.68 11.67 -3.68
CA SER A 237 -24.26 10.77 -4.70
C SER A 237 -23.53 9.42 -4.74
N ILE A 238 -22.20 9.44 -4.77
CA ILE A 238 -21.37 8.22 -4.73
C ILE A 238 -21.60 7.44 -3.43
N CYS A 239 -21.69 8.14 -2.30
CA CYS A 239 -21.86 7.52 -1.00
C CYS A 239 -23.30 7.10 -0.67
N ALA A 240 -24.29 7.58 -1.42
CA ALA A 240 -25.64 7.03 -1.43
C ALA A 240 -25.72 5.71 -2.21
N ASP A 241 -24.95 5.59 -3.31
CA ASP A 241 -24.81 4.38 -4.12
C ASP A 241 -24.01 3.28 -3.39
N MET A 242 -22.76 3.58 -3.00
CA MET A 242 -21.84 2.63 -2.36
C MET A 242 -21.37 3.12 -0.98
N PRO A 243 -22.25 3.11 0.05
CA PRO A 243 -21.90 3.56 1.40
C PRO A 243 -20.78 2.74 2.07
N GLY A 244 -20.44 1.55 1.56
CA GLY A 244 -19.38 0.70 2.12
C GLY A 244 -17.96 1.20 1.91
N MET A 245 -17.72 2.12 0.96
CA MET A 245 -16.35 2.50 0.56
C MET A 245 -15.63 3.39 1.58
N THR A 246 -14.29 3.28 1.61
CA THR A 246 -13.41 4.03 2.52
C THR A 246 -13.62 5.54 2.43
N GLY A 247 -13.63 6.12 1.23
CA GLY A 247 -13.89 7.55 1.00
C GLY A 247 -15.31 8.01 1.38
N CYS A 248 -16.22 7.08 1.69
CA CYS A 248 -17.57 7.41 2.17
C CYS A 248 -17.71 7.37 3.70
N ARG A 249 -16.66 6.97 4.44
CA ARG A 249 -16.74 6.78 5.89
C ARG A 249 -16.97 8.09 6.65
N ALA A 250 -16.26 9.14 6.25
CA ALA A 250 -16.43 10.48 6.83
C ALA A 250 -17.81 11.05 6.47
N TYR A 251 -18.17 11.05 5.19
CA TYR A 251 -19.48 11.50 4.71
C TYR A 251 -20.65 10.81 5.45
N ARG A 252 -20.63 9.48 5.59
CA ARG A 252 -21.71 8.73 6.25
C ARG A 252 -21.89 9.06 7.72
N THR A 253 -20.81 9.38 8.42
CA THR A 253 -20.87 9.76 9.83
C THR A 253 -21.29 11.23 9.96
N LEU A 254 -20.83 12.08 9.04
CA LEU A 254 -21.16 13.50 8.98
C LEU A 254 -22.62 13.76 8.58
N CYS A 255 -23.15 13.00 7.62
CA CYS A 255 -24.50 13.12 7.06
C CYS A 255 -25.40 11.95 7.44
N ALA A 256 -25.16 11.33 8.60
CA ALA A 256 -26.05 10.34 9.17
C ALA A 256 -27.46 10.91 9.44
N ALA A 257 -28.48 10.04 9.50
CA ALA A 257 -29.81 10.45 9.94
C ALA A 257 -29.75 11.06 11.36
N GLY A 258 -30.24 12.30 11.51
CA GLY A 258 -30.13 13.06 12.75
C GLY A 258 -28.88 13.94 12.88
N SER A 259 -28.04 14.02 11.84
CA SER A 259 -27.00 15.05 11.72
C SER A 259 -27.61 16.46 11.74
N VAL A 260 -26.97 17.40 12.41
CA VAL A 260 -27.32 18.84 12.37
C VAL A 260 -26.54 19.61 11.30
N VAL A 261 -25.55 18.98 10.65
CA VAL A 261 -24.58 19.60 9.75
C VAL A 261 -25.29 20.17 8.50
N GLN A 262 -25.37 21.50 8.41
CA GLN A 262 -26.11 22.19 7.34
C GLN A 262 -25.61 21.85 5.94
N GLN A 263 -24.30 21.58 5.77
CA GLN A 263 -23.72 21.20 4.48
C GLN A 263 -24.39 19.95 3.88
N CYS A 264 -24.81 19.00 4.72
CA CYS A 264 -25.52 17.78 4.28
C CYS A 264 -26.91 18.06 3.69
N ALA A 265 -27.58 19.12 4.15
CA ALA A 265 -28.88 19.56 3.63
C ALA A 265 -28.72 20.51 2.44
N ALA A 266 -27.66 21.34 2.41
CA ALA A 266 -27.38 22.28 1.33
C ALA A 266 -26.85 21.59 0.06
N PHE A 267 -26.15 20.46 0.20
CA PHE A 267 -25.55 19.69 -0.89
C PHE A 267 -25.94 18.21 -0.80
N PRO A 268 -27.23 17.85 -1.01
CA PRO A 268 -27.66 16.46 -0.96
C PRO A 268 -27.18 15.67 -2.18
N ALA A 269 -27.40 14.35 -2.19
CA ALA A 269 -27.18 13.52 -3.37
C ALA A 269 -28.04 13.98 -4.56
N ILE A 270 -27.54 13.80 -5.79
CA ILE A 270 -28.22 14.19 -7.03
C ILE A 270 -29.55 13.42 -7.14
N PRO A 271 -30.71 14.11 -7.19
CA PRO A 271 -32.01 13.47 -7.17
C PRO A 271 -32.21 12.50 -8.34
N GLY A 272 -32.59 11.27 -8.00
CA GLY A 272 -32.90 10.23 -8.98
C GLY A 272 -31.71 9.68 -9.77
N LEU A 273 -30.47 10.08 -9.46
CA LEU A 273 -29.28 9.45 -10.07
C LEU A 273 -29.32 7.94 -9.77
N PRO A 274 -29.21 7.07 -10.79
CA PRO A 274 -29.25 5.63 -10.57
C PRO A 274 -28.05 5.18 -9.73
N THR A 275 -28.24 4.13 -8.93
CA THR A 275 -27.10 3.40 -8.33
C THR A 275 -26.32 2.67 -9.43
N THR A 276 -25.04 2.37 -9.20
CA THR A 276 -24.21 1.60 -10.14
C THR A 276 -24.90 0.28 -10.52
N LYS A 277 -25.52 -0.39 -9.55
CA LYS A 277 -26.28 -1.63 -9.78
C LYS A 277 -27.54 -1.42 -10.62
N GLN A 278 -28.29 -0.34 -10.40
CA GLN A 278 -29.45 0.00 -11.24
C GLN A 278 -29.03 0.35 -12.67
N ALA A 279 -27.92 1.08 -12.82
CA ALA A 279 -27.38 1.45 -14.11
C ALA A 279 -26.92 0.22 -14.90
N GLN A 280 -26.18 -0.70 -14.27
CA GLN A 280 -25.79 -1.98 -14.86
C GLN A 280 -27.00 -2.78 -15.35
N VAL A 281 -28.02 -2.99 -14.50
CA VAL A 281 -29.24 -3.71 -14.88
C VAL A 281 -29.97 -3.04 -16.05
N ALA A 282 -30.01 -1.71 -16.09
CA ALA A 282 -30.62 -0.99 -17.20
C ALA A 282 -29.86 -1.17 -18.52
N VAL A 283 -28.52 -1.21 -18.51
CA VAL A 283 -27.74 -1.57 -19.71
C VAL A 283 -28.00 -3.02 -20.11
N ASP A 284 -27.90 -3.97 -19.16
CA ASP A 284 -28.17 -5.39 -19.42
C ASP A 284 -29.54 -5.61 -20.06
N GLU A 285 -30.56 -4.85 -19.66
CA GLU A 285 -31.90 -4.89 -20.25
C GLU A 285 -32.02 -4.18 -21.61
N LEU A 286 -31.30 -3.08 -21.83
CA LEU A 286 -31.26 -2.39 -23.12
C LEU A 286 -30.51 -3.18 -24.21
N CYS A 287 -29.51 -3.97 -23.81
CA CYS A 287 -28.71 -4.80 -24.70
C CYS A 287 -29.33 -6.19 -24.95
N LYS A 288 -30.25 -6.67 -24.10
CA LYS A 288 -31.04 -7.90 -24.33
C LYS A 288 -31.96 -7.73 -25.56
N GLY A 289 -31.46 -8.13 -26.72
CA GLY A 289 -32.17 -8.06 -28.00
C GLY A 289 -31.54 -7.11 -29.03
N LYS A 290 -30.38 -6.51 -28.72
CA LYS A 290 -29.54 -5.77 -29.66
C LYS A 290 -28.08 -6.23 -29.51
N THR A 291 -27.73 -7.27 -30.25
CA THR A 291 -26.36 -7.83 -30.31
C THR A 291 -25.40 -6.99 -31.15
N ASP A 292 -25.92 -6.03 -31.93
CA ASP A 292 -25.18 -5.37 -33.02
C ASP A 292 -25.07 -3.85 -32.80
N SER A 293 -25.01 -3.38 -31.55
CA SER A 293 -24.71 -1.98 -31.23
C SER A 293 -23.39 -1.88 -30.47
N ASP A 294 -22.44 -1.14 -31.04
CA ASP A 294 -21.10 -0.90 -30.51
C ASP A 294 -21.10 -0.52 -29.00
N GLU A 295 -22.13 0.21 -28.54
CA GLU A 295 -22.29 0.60 -27.12
C GLU A 295 -22.59 -0.58 -26.17
N CYS A 296 -23.22 -1.65 -26.66
CA CYS A 296 -23.48 -2.86 -25.88
C CYS A 296 -22.25 -3.76 -25.81
N ASP A 297 -21.48 -3.85 -26.89
CA ASP A 297 -20.20 -4.59 -26.90
C ASP A 297 -19.17 -3.92 -25.98
N ALA A 298 -19.08 -2.58 -26.05
CA ALA A 298 -18.22 -1.75 -25.20
C ALA A 298 -18.64 -1.70 -23.71
N CYS A 299 -19.82 -2.24 -23.36
CA CYS A 299 -20.35 -2.29 -21.99
C CYS A 299 -20.79 -3.72 -21.61
N SER A 300 -20.13 -4.74 -22.19
CA SER A 300 -20.41 -6.15 -21.92
C SER A 300 -19.97 -6.56 -20.51
N GLN A 301 -20.56 -7.67 -20.00
CA GLN A 301 -20.79 -7.95 -18.57
C GLN A 301 -19.60 -7.91 -17.58
N SER A 302 -18.35 -7.79 -18.03
CA SER A 302 -17.16 -7.71 -17.19
C SER A 302 -16.53 -6.31 -17.10
N VAL A 303 -16.71 -5.45 -18.11
CA VAL A 303 -16.09 -4.11 -18.17
C VAL A 303 -17.04 -3.14 -18.86
N CYS A 304 -17.44 -2.08 -18.15
CA CYS A 304 -18.09 -0.92 -18.74
C CYS A 304 -17.52 0.33 -18.09
N ASP A 305 -16.98 1.24 -18.90
CA ASP A 305 -16.26 2.42 -18.41
C ASP A 305 -17.19 3.51 -17.85
N ASP A 306 -18.41 3.64 -18.40
CA ASP A 306 -19.42 4.61 -17.97
C ASP A 306 -20.84 4.08 -18.26
N TYR A 307 -21.46 3.41 -17.27
CA TYR A 307 -22.84 2.93 -17.40
C TYR A 307 -23.84 4.05 -17.70
N VAL A 308 -23.61 5.28 -17.24
CA VAL A 308 -24.55 6.39 -17.43
C VAL A 308 -24.54 6.84 -18.89
N ALA A 309 -23.35 7.06 -19.46
CA ALA A 309 -23.21 7.40 -20.88
C ALA A 309 -23.82 6.32 -21.78
N THR A 310 -23.59 5.04 -21.49
CA THR A 310 -24.19 3.92 -22.23
C THR A 310 -25.71 3.94 -22.18
N ILE A 311 -26.32 4.12 -20.99
CA ILE A 311 -27.78 4.25 -20.87
C ILE A 311 -28.31 5.45 -21.67
N VAL A 312 -27.65 6.61 -21.60
CA VAL A 312 -28.08 7.81 -22.35
C VAL A 312 -28.06 7.54 -23.86
N ASN A 313 -27.01 6.93 -24.39
CA ASN A 313 -26.91 6.57 -25.81
C ASN A 313 -28.00 5.57 -26.24
N LEU A 314 -28.12 4.45 -25.52
CA LEU A 314 -29.11 3.42 -25.82
C LEU A 314 -30.55 3.94 -25.70
N CYS A 315 -30.83 4.83 -24.74
CA CYS A 315 -32.13 5.47 -24.57
C CYS A 315 -32.41 6.61 -25.56
N ALA A 316 -31.39 7.28 -26.09
CA ALA A 316 -31.56 8.18 -27.24
C ALA A 316 -31.91 7.38 -28.51
N ALA A 317 -31.32 6.19 -28.69
CA ALA A 317 -31.61 5.30 -29.82
C ALA A 317 -32.95 4.54 -29.70
N ALA A 318 -33.43 4.28 -28.48
CA ALA A 318 -34.67 3.54 -28.23
C ALA A 318 -35.52 4.15 -27.08
N PRO A 319 -36.00 5.41 -27.21
CA PRO A 319 -36.64 6.15 -26.10
C PRO A 319 -37.96 5.54 -25.60
N ALA A 320 -38.59 4.66 -26.39
CA ALA A 320 -39.78 3.92 -26.02
C ALA A 320 -39.50 2.63 -25.21
N SER A 321 -38.24 2.23 -25.02
CA SER A 321 -37.88 1.06 -24.22
C SER A 321 -38.37 1.21 -22.76
N GLU A 322 -38.84 0.11 -22.16
CA GLU A 322 -39.24 0.08 -20.75
C GLU A 322 -38.03 0.26 -19.83
N ALA A 323 -36.87 -0.32 -20.18
CA ALA A 323 -35.60 -0.19 -19.45
C ALA A 323 -35.12 1.27 -19.33
N CYS A 324 -35.51 2.14 -20.28
CA CYS A 324 -35.28 3.59 -20.18
C CYS A 324 -36.14 4.29 -19.10
N GLY A 325 -36.98 3.57 -18.37
CA GLY A 325 -37.78 4.10 -17.25
C GLY A 325 -36.92 4.68 -16.13
N LEU A 326 -35.78 4.04 -15.83
CA LEU A 326 -34.80 4.54 -14.85
C LEU A 326 -34.23 5.90 -15.29
N TYR A 327 -33.75 5.98 -16.53
CA TYR A 327 -33.23 7.20 -17.14
C TYR A 327 -34.26 8.33 -17.20
N ARG A 328 -35.49 8.04 -17.64
CA ARG A 328 -36.60 9.02 -17.65
C ARG A 328 -36.92 9.53 -16.24
N THR A 329 -36.87 8.65 -15.23
CA THR A 329 -37.11 9.02 -13.82
C THR A 329 -35.98 9.91 -13.28
N TRP A 330 -34.72 9.58 -13.57
CA TRP A 330 -33.58 10.42 -13.24
C TRP A 330 -33.69 11.82 -13.84
N CYS A 331 -33.98 11.91 -15.15
CA CYS A 331 -34.11 13.19 -15.83
C CYS A 331 -35.33 14.02 -15.40
N ALA A 332 -36.42 13.37 -14.98
CA ALA A 332 -37.55 14.05 -14.35
C ALA A 332 -37.19 14.58 -12.94
N ALA A 333 -36.42 13.82 -12.15
CA ALA A 333 -35.98 14.24 -10.82
C ALA A 333 -34.92 15.35 -10.87
N SER A 334 -33.96 15.27 -11.80
CA SER A 334 -32.90 16.26 -11.97
C SER A 334 -33.40 17.61 -12.50
N ALA A 335 -34.57 17.65 -13.16
CA ALA A 335 -35.24 18.90 -13.53
C ALA A 335 -35.50 19.84 -12.33
N ALA A 336 -35.65 19.31 -11.12
CA ALA A 336 -35.77 20.12 -9.89
C ALA A 336 -34.51 20.94 -9.56
N TRP A 337 -33.35 20.54 -10.08
CA TRP A 337 -32.06 21.23 -9.92
C TRP A 337 -31.68 22.10 -11.12
N ALA A 338 -32.44 22.04 -12.22
CA ALA A 338 -32.15 22.77 -13.46
C ALA A 338 -32.09 24.31 -13.30
N ALA A 339 -32.73 24.85 -12.25
CA ALA A 339 -32.63 26.26 -11.89
C ALA A 339 -31.23 26.67 -11.38
N THR A 340 -30.37 25.70 -11.05
CA THR A 340 -29.03 25.91 -10.47
C THR A 340 -27.89 25.40 -11.35
N GLY A 341 -28.18 24.75 -12.48
CA GLY A 341 -27.19 24.11 -13.36
C GLY A 341 -27.81 23.35 -14.54
N ASP A 342 -27.02 23.07 -15.57
CA ASP A 342 -27.43 22.24 -16.71
C ASP A 342 -26.85 20.83 -16.58
N ILE A 343 -27.72 19.80 -16.58
CA ILE A 343 -27.37 18.38 -16.75
C ILE A 343 -27.83 17.84 -18.12
N GLY A 344 -28.25 18.73 -19.01
CA GLY A 344 -28.87 18.43 -20.29
C GLY A 344 -27.98 17.67 -21.28
N VAL A 345 -26.67 17.54 -21.04
CA VAL A 345 -25.85 16.58 -21.80
C VAL A 345 -26.33 15.15 -21.60
N PHE A 346 -26.73 14.80 -20.37
CA PHE A 346 -27.31 13.49 -20.07
C PHE A 346 -28.80 13.46 -20.41
N CYS A 347 -29.55 14.54 -20.18
CA CYS A 347 -31.02 14.49 -20.18
C CYS A 347 -31.75 15.08 -21.41
N ARG A 348 -31.05 15.41 -22.51
CA ARG A 348 -31.71 15.92 -23.74
C ARG A 348 -32.09 14.79 -24.71
N PRO A 349 -33.35 14.70 -25.18
CA PRO A 349 -33.84 13.61 -26.03
C PRO A 349 -33.32 13.63 -27.48
N SER A 350 -32.36 14.50 -27.81
CA SER A 350 -31.83 14.70 -29.17
C SER A 350 -30.33 14.94 -29.22
N GLY A 351 -29.62 14.74 -28.09
CA GLY A 351 -28.16 14.87 -28.03
C GLY A 351 -27.47 13.52 -28.22
N VAL A 352 -26.98 13.24 -29.43
CA VAL A 352 -25.98 12.18 -29.62
C VAL A 352 -24.72 12.58 -28.83
N TYR A 353 -24.23 11.70 -27.96
CA TYR A 353 -23.13 11.96 -27.03
C TYR A 353 -21.76 11.94 -27.75
N GLY A 354 -21.60 12.74 -28.82
CA GLY A 354 -20.41 12.68 -29.69
C GLY A 354 -20.21 13.82 -30.70
N VAL A 355 -21.17 14.73 -30.95
CA VAL A 355 -21.01 15.78 -31.99
C VAL A 355 -21.31 17.17 -31.43
N LEU A 356 -20.27 17.98 -31.26
CA LEU A 356 -20.38 19.38 -30.82
C LEU A 356 -20.63 20.32 -32.00
N SER A 357 -21.64 21.20 -31.87
CA SER A 357 -21.63 22.49 -32.56
C SER A 357 -20.82 23.51 -31.72
N PRO A 358 -20.08 24.44 -32.35
CA PRO A 358 -19.20 25.37 -31.63
C PRO A 358 -20.01 26.40 -30.81
N PRO A 359 -19.58 26.75 -29.58
CA PRO A 359 -20.25 27.74 -28.76
C PRO A 359 -20.06 29.16 -29.31
N SER A 360 -21.08 30.00 -29.18
CA SER A 360 -20.97 31.46 -29.43
C SER A 360 -20.24 32.16 -28.27
N PRO A 361 -19.42 33.19 -28.55
CA PRO A 361 -18.58 33.81 -27.52
C PRO A 361 -19.38 34.67 -26.52
N PRO A 362 -19.10 34.62 -25.21
CA PRO A 362 -19.66 35.55 -24.23
C PRO A 362 -19.06 36.96 -24.36
N ALA A 363 -19.84 37.97 -23.97
CA ALA A 363 -19.38 39.36 -23.93
C ALA A 363 -18.34 39.60 -22.81
N ALA A 364 -17.41 40.52 -23.07
CA ALA A 364 -16.29 40.80 -22.17
C ALA A 364 -16.72 41.42 -20.82
N VAL A 365 -16.23 40.84 -19.72
CA VAL A 365 -16.27 41.41 -18.37
C VAL A 365 -14.85 41.37 -17.79
N SER A 366 -14.57 42.37 -16.96
CA SER A 366 -13.28 42.70 -16.31
C SER A 366 -12.52 41.53 -15.68
N SER A 367 -11.19 41.55 -15.87
CA SER A 367 -10.10 40.88 -15.11
C SER A 367 -10.29 39.39 -14.77
N PRO A 368 -9.46 38.47 -15.31
CA PRO A 368 -9.62 37.04 -15.04
C PRO A 368 -9.46 36.75 -13.54
N PRO A 369 -10.34 35.92 -12.95
CA PRO A 369 -10.13 35.41 -11.60
C PRO A 369 -8.85 34.54 -11.54
N PRO A 370 -8.24 34.37 -10.36
CA PRO A 370 -7.12 33.44 -10.21
C PRO A 370 -7.53 32.04 -10.69
N PRO A 371 -6.63 31.31 -11.37
CA PRO A 371 -6.98 30.07 -12.07
C PRO A 371 -7.54 29.02 -11.13
N ALA A 372 -8.53 28.27 -11.62
CA ALA A 372 -9.11 27.17 -10.88
C ALA A 372 -8.05 26.09 -10.62
N ALA A 373 -7.74 25.86 -9.34
CA ALA A 373 -6.77 24.87 -8.87
C ALA A 373 -6.75 23.52 -9.61
N PRO A 374 -7.88 22.86 -9.97
CA PRO A 374 -7.84 21.60 -10.72
C PRO A 374 -7.18 21.69 -12.10
N ALA A 375 -7.21 22.84 -12.79
CA ALA A 375 -6.64 22.97 -14.13
C ALA A 375 -5.12 22.74 -14.14
N CYS A 376 -4.41 23.33 -13.19
CA CYS A 376 -2.95 23.21 -13.08
C CYS A 376 -2.47 21.83 -12.65
N VAL A 377 -3.29 21.10 -11.87
CA VAL A 377 -3.01 19.71 -11.48
C VAL A 377 -3.20 18.74 -12.66
N LEU A 378 -3.98 19.12 -13.68
CA LEU A 378 -4.20 18.35 -14.91
C LEU A 378 -3.26 18.76 -16.06
N ASN A 379 -2.89 20.04 -16.15
CA ASN A 379 -1.92 20.54 -17.12
C ASN A 379 -1.13 21.74 -16.54
N SER A 380 0.10 21.47 -16.12
CA SER A 380 1.00 22.45 -15.50
C SER A 380 1.75 23.37 -16.47
N SER A 381 1.61 23.14 -17.78
CA SER A 381 2.22 23.96 -18.84
C SER A 381 1.37 25.17 -19.25
N LEU A 382 0.13 25.27 -18.75
CA LEU A 382 -0.77 26.39 -19.02
C LEU A 382 -0.19 27.69 -18.43
N PRO A 383 -0.14 28.81 -19.18
CA PRO A 383 0.46 30.07 -18.70
C PRO A 383 -0.15 30.60 -17.39
N GLU A 384 -1.44 30.37 -17.13
CA GLU A 384 -2.07 30.74 -15.87
C GLU A 384 -1.44 30.04 -14.64
N CYS A 385 -0.84 28.87 -14.80
CA CYS A 385 -0.25 28.09 -13.71
C CYS A 385 1.08 28.66 -13.19
N ALA A 386 1.61 29.73 -13.80
CA ALA A 386 2.82 30.42 -13.35
C ALA A 386 2.70 31.01 -11.93
N GLY A 387 1.48 31.23 -11.43
CA GLY A 387 1.20 31.62 -10.04
C GLY A 387 0.67 30.50 -9.15
N TYR A 388 0.52 29.27 -9.66
CA TYR A 388 -0.08 28.17 -8.91
C TYR A 388 0.88 27.64 -7.85
N THR A 389 0.33 27.30 -6.67
CA THR A 389 1.03 26.62 -5.59
C THR A 389 0.17 25.44 -5.16
N TYR A 390 0.76 24.24 -5.11
CA TYR A 390 0.07 23.04 -4.64
C TYR A 390 -0.17 23.16 -3.12
N PRO A 391 -1.41 22.95 -2.62
CA PRO A 391 -1.73 23.21 -1.22
C PRO A 391 -0.95 22.34 -0.25
N LEU A 392 -0.55 22.93 0.89
CA LEU A 392 0.27 22.26 1.90
C LEU A 392 -0.42 21.01 2.48
N GLU A 393 -1.73 21.10 2.69
CA GLU A 393 -2.57 19.99 3.14
C GLU A 393 -2.57 18.82 2.15
N SER A 394 -2.58 19.10 0.83
CA SER A 394 -2.48 18.06 -0.21
C SER A 394 -1.10 17.42 -0.21
N ILE A 395 -0.03 18.22 -0.11
CA ILE A 395 1.34 17.73 -0.03
C ILE A 395 1.54 16.81 1.18
N VAL A 396 1.03 17.21 2.36
CA VAL A 396 1.13 16.40 3.58
C VAL A 396 0.30 15.13 3.48
N ALA A 397 -0.90 15.19 2.87
CA ALA A 397 -1.72 14.00 2.63
C ALA A 397 -1.03 13.01 1.69
N ASP A 398 -0.47 13.48 0.57
CA ASP A 398 0.26 12.65 -0.39
C ASP A 398 1.47 11.98 0.26
N ILE A 399 2.33 12.73 0.97
CA ILE A 399 3.46 12.16 1.73
C ILE A 399 2.99 11.12 2.74
N THR A 400 1.92 11.40 3.47
CA THR A 400 1.38 10.48 4.49
C THR A 400 0.89 9.18 3.84
N ASN A 401 0.16 9.27 2.73
CA ASN A 401 -0.31 8.11 1.97
C ASN A 401 0.85 7.28 1.42
N LEU A 402 1.84 7.94 0.80
CA LEU A 402 3.02 7.31 0.24
C LEU A 402 3.86 6.60 1.31
N CYS A 403 4.17 7.28 2.41
CA CYS A 403 4.96 6.71 3.51
C CYS A 403 4.19 5.71 4.39
N THR A 404 2.85 5.69 4.33
CA THR A 404 2.05 4.62 4.94
C THR A 404 2.07 3.36 4.08
N ALA A 405 1.99 3.51 2.75
CA ALA A 405 2.08 2.40 1.81
C ALA A 405 3.49 1.77 1.77
N MET A 406 4.55 2.60 1.78
CA MET A 406 5.94 2.16 1.68
C MET A 406 6.84 2.94 2.66
N PRO A 407 6.85 2.57 3.96
CA PRO A 407 7.52 3.35 5.01
C PRO A 407 9.06 3.37 4.92
N TYR A 408 9.65 2.47 4.13
CA TYR A 408 11.09 2.29 3.97
C TYR A 408 11.72 3.12 2.84
N MET A 409 10.92 3.92 2.12
CA MET A 409 11.46 4.79 1.06
C MET A 409 12.43 5.83 1.65
N PRO A 410 13.61 6.07 1.05
CA PRO A 410 14.59 7.05 1.55
C PRO A 410 14.01 8.44 1.83
N GLY A 411 13.06 8.92 1.02
CA GLY A 411 12.34 10.18 1.26
C GLY A 411 11.49 10.18 2.53
N CYS A 412 10.89 9.04 2.89
CA CYS A 412 10.13 8.86 4.13
C CYS A 412 11.03 8.83 5.37
N THR A 413 12.21 8.20 5.29
CA THR A 413 13.22 8.27 6.36
C THR A 413 13.69 9.71 6.60
N VAL A 414 13.95 10.48 5.55
CA VAL A 414 14.29 11.91 5.69
C VAL A 414 13.10 12.69 6.28
N GLY A 415 11.87 12.42 5.84
CA GLY A 415 10.65 13.01 6.40
C GLY A 415 10.49 12.76 7.90
N LEU A 416 10.76 11.54 8.36
CA LEU A 416 10.77 11.19 9.79
C LEU A 416 11.91 11.89 10.56
N ALA A 417 13.09 12.03 9.95
CA ALA A 417 14.20 12.79 10.52
C ALA A 417 13.87 14.29 10.66
N CYS A 418 13.12 14.86 9.71
CA CYS A 418 12.58 16.21 9.77
C CYS A 418 11.54 16.38 10.88
N GLN A 419 10.55 15.47 10.98
CA GLN A 419 9.53 15.49 12.04
C GLN A 419 10.13 15.37 13.44
N THR A 420 11.27 14.67 13.58
CA THR A 420 12.01 14.53 14.85
C THR A 420 13.04 15.63 15.08
N GLY A 421 13.14 16.63 14.20
CA GLY A 421 14.09 17.75 14.32
C GLY A 421 15.56 17.36 14.14
N LYS A 422 15.84 16.14 13.65
CA LYS A 422 17.19 15.64 13.35
C LYS A 422 17.77 16.21 12.05
N VAL A 423 16.88 16.60 11.12
CA VAL A 423 17.21 17.34 9.89
C VAL A 423 16.40 18.63 9.89
N THR A 424 16.95 19.69 9.28
CA THR A 424 16.29 21.00 9.15
C THR A 424 16.48 21.59 7.75
N GLY A 425 15.75 22.66 7.43
CA GLY A 425 15.92 23.44 6.19
C GLY A 425 15.16 22.91 4.98
N MET A 426 15.65 23.19 3.76
CA MET A 426 14.96 22.81 2.51
C MET A 426 14.76 21.29 2.34
N PHE A 427 15.60 20.46 2.96
CA PHE A 427 15.39 19.01 3.03
C PHE A 427 14.06 18.62 3.71
N CYS A 428 13.55 19.50 4.58
CA CYS A 428 12.30 19.34 5.32
C CYS A 428 11.16 20.19 4.76
N ALA A 429 11.36 20.88 3.64
CA ALA A 429 10.25 21.49 2.92
C ALA A 429 9.33 20.37 2.42
N PRO A 430 8.03 20.35 2.75
CA PRO A 430 7.15 19.25 2.40
C PRO A 430 7.13 18.95 0.90
N PHE A 431 7.17 19.98 0.04
CA PHE A 431 7.22 19.75 -1.41
C PHE A 431 8.53 19.08 -1.88
N SER A 432 9.68 19.39 -1.26
CA SER A 432 10.95 18.69 -1.56
C SER A 432 10.93 17.22 -1.10
N LEU A 433 10.26 16.92 0.03
CA LEU A 433 10.06 15.55 0.49
C LEU A 433 9.15 14.76 -0.47
N LEU A 434 8.03 15.34 -0.88
CA LEU A 434 7.14 14.76 -1.90
C LEU A 434 7.89 14.56 -3.23
N ALA A 435 8.66 15.55 -3.66
CA ALA A 435 9.48 15.49 -4.87
C ALA A 435 10.51 14.35 -4.81
N SER A 436 11.17 14.15 -3.67
CA SER A 436 12.09 13.02 -3.44
C SER A 436 11.40 11.67 -3.50
N ILE A 437 10.26 11.50 -2.83
CA ILE A 437 9.50 10.25 -2.83
C ILE A 437 9.00 9.92 -4.24
N CYS A 438 8.53 10.92 -4.99
CA CYS A 438 7.99 10.74 -6.32
C CYS A 438 9.04 10.68 -7.44
N ALA A 439 10.28 11.10 -7.17
CA ALA A 439 11.44 10.82 -8.03
C ALA A 439 11.90 9.36 -7.89
N ASP A 440 11.75 8.76 -6.71
CA ASP A 440 12.02 7.35 -6.43
C ASP A 440 10.93 6.45 -7.03
N MET A 441 9.66 6.68 -6.67
CA MET A 441 8.52 5.85 -7.07
C MET A 441 7.42 6.63 -7.81
N PRO A 442 7.67 7.08 -9.07
CA PRO A 442 6.71 7.87 -9.83
C PRO A 442 5.39 7.14 -10.14
N GLY A 443 5.32 5.81 -9.99
CA GLY A 443 4.10 5.03 -10.24
C GLY A 443 3.03 5.12 -9.16
N MET A 444 3.36 5.58 -7.94
CA MET A 444 2.42 5.55 -6.81
C MET A 444 1.30 6.59 -6.93
N THR A 445 0.11 6.28 -6.44
CA THR A 445 -1.08 7.14 -6.56
C THR A 445 -0.89 8.54 -5.97
N GLY A 446 -0.23 8.66 -4.81
CA GLY A 446 0.11 9.95 -4.19
C GLY A 446 1.15 10.78 -4.98
N CYS A 447 1.76 10.22 -6.02
CA CYS A 447 2.66 10.93 -6.92
C CYS A 447 1.99 11.42 -8.21
N ARG A 448 0.71 11.09 -8.44
CA ARG A 448 0.00 11.47 -9.68
C ARG A 448 -0.09 12.98 -9.85
N ALA A 449 -0.50 13.71 -8.80
CA ALA A 449 -0.60 15.17 -8.82
C ALA A 449 0.78 15.83 -9.01
N TYR A 450 1.77 15.41 -8.21
CA TYR A 450 3.15 15.90 -8.33
C TYR A 450 3.73 15.69 -9.74
N ARG A 451 3.53 14.53 -10.36
CA ARG A 451 4.07 14.23 -11.69
C ARG A 451 3.49 15.10 -12.79
N THR A 452 2.20 15.42 -12.73
CA THR A 452 1.59 16.35 -13.68
C THR A 452 2.02 17.78 -13.39
N LEU A 453 2.02 18.19 -12.11
CA LEU A 453 2.45 19.52 -11.67
C LEU A 453 3.90 19.84 -12.03
N CYS A 454 4.81 18.87 -11.89
CA CYS A 454 6.24 19.03 -12.16
C CYS A 454 6.70 18.26 -13.40
N ALA A 455 5.81 18.06 -14.36
CA ALA A 455 6.15 17.55 -15.69
C ALA A 455 7.16 18.48 -16.41
N ALA A 456 7.89 17.93 -17.38
CA ALA A 456 8.77 18.72 -18.23
C ALA A 456 7.96 19.79 -18.98
N GLY A 457 8.38 21.06 -18.88
CA GLY A 457 7.63 22.20 -19.43
C GLY A 457 6.57 22.80 -18.49
N SER A 458 6.47 22.33 -17.24
CA SER A 458 5.68 23.00 -16.20
C SER A 458 6.12 24.45 -15.98
N VAL A 459 5.16 25.35 -15.83
CA VAL A 459 5.39 26.74 -15.38
C VAL A 459 5.18 26.91 -13.87
N VAL A 460 4.83 25.86 -13.13
CA VAL A 460 4.52 25.91 -11.69
C VAL A 460 5.81 26.20 -10.90
N PRO A 461 5.94 27.37 -10.23
CA PRO A 461 7.20 27.81 -9.64
C PRO A 461 7.69 26.91 -8.49
N GLN A 462 6.76 26.26 -7.80
CA GLN A 462 7.05 25.36 -6.67
C GLN A 462 7.95 24.18 -7.09
N CYS A 463 7.82 23.69 -8.32
CA CYS A 463 8.63 22.60 -8.87
C CYS A 463 10.10 22.96 -9.06
N ALA A 464 10.41 24.24 -9.31
CA ALA A 464 11.77 24.74 -9.40
C ALA A 464 12.32 25.19 -8.04
N ALA A 465 11.46 25.76 -7.19
CA ALA A 465 11.83 26.25 -5.85
C ALA A 465 12.12 25.11 -4.85
N PHE A 466 11.43 23.98 -4.98
CA PHE A 466 11.55 22.83 -4.07
C PHE A 466 11.82 21.52 -4.85
N PRO A 467 13.05 21.33 -5.39
CA PRO A 467 13.42 20.12 -6.11
C PRO A 467 13.40 18.87 -5.20
N ALA A 468 13.49 17.69 -5.82
CA ALA A 468 13.88 16.48 -5.09
C ALA A 468 15.28 16.66 -4.46
N ILE A 469 15.49 16.11 -3.26
CA ILE A 469 16.75 16.18 -2.51
C ILE A 469 17.91 15.63 -3.37
N PRO A 470 18.93 16.45 -3.69
CA PRO A 470 20.00 16.04 -4.61
C PRO A 470 20.77 14.82 -4.12
N GLY A 471 20.88 13.82 -4.99
CA GLY A 471 21.65 12.60 -4.73
C GLY A 471 21.07 11.66 -3.67
N LEU A 472 19.85 11.92 -3.16
CA LEU A 472 19.14 10.96 -2.32
C LEU A 472 18.97 9.66 -3.13
N PRO A 473 19.36 8.48 -2.60
CA PRO A 473 19.22 7.24 -3.33
C PRO A 473 17.75 6.88 -3.53
N SER A 474 17.44 6.18 -4.61
CA SER A 474 16.16 5.49 -4.75
C SER A 474 16.06 4.32 -3.77
N THR A 475 14.85 3.83 -3.49
CA THR A 475 14.62 2.67 -2.62
C THR A 475 15.42 1.45 -3.11
N MET A 476 15.40 1.18 -4.42
CA MET A 476 16.18 0.07 -5.02
C MET A 476 17.70 0.28 -4.87
N GLN A 477 18.19 1.51 -4.99
CA GLN A 477 19.61 1.82 -4.78
C GLN A 477 20.02 1.65 -3.31
N ALA A 478 19.17 2.08 -2.38
CA ALA A 478 19.39 1.92 -0.96
C ALA A 478 19.38 0.44 -0.57
N GLU A 479 18.39 -0.34 -1.04
CA GLU A 479 18.32 -1.79 -0.85
C GLU A 479 19.57 -2.51 -1.37
N ALA A 480 19.96 -2.28 -2.63
CA ALA A 480 21.15 -2.90 -3.20
C ALA A 480 22.44 -2.49 -2.46
N ALA A 481 22.53 -1.26 -1.95
CA ALA A 481 23.65 -0.81 -1.14
C ALA A 481 23.69 -1.51 0.23
N VAL A 482 22.54 -1.72 0.89
CA VAL A 482 22.47 -2.52 2.11
C VAL A 482 22.88 -3.96 1.83
N GLU A 483 22.31 -4.62 0.83
CA GLU A 483 22.64 -6.01 0.51
C GLU A 483 24.14 -6.18 0.24
N GLY A 484 24.74 -5.24 -0.50
CA GLY A 484 26.18 -5.20 -0.74
C GLY A 484 27.02 -5.01 0.54
N LEU A 485 26.67 -4.03 1.38
CA LEU A 485 27.38 -3.74 2.64
C LEU A 485 27.24 -4.87 3.68
N CYS A 486 26.13 -5.60 3.66
CA CYS A 486 25.78 -6.61 4.65
C CYS A 486 26.12 -8.04 4.25
N LYS A 487 26.47 -8.29 2.98
CA LYS A 487 26.81 -9.62 2.45
C LYS A 487 27.92 -10.34 3.24
N ASP A 488 28.92 -9.60 3.69
CA ASP A 488 30.13 -10.11 4.35
C ASP A 488 30.36 -9.50 5.75
N SER A 489 29.31 -8.97 6.40
CA SER A 489 29.40 -8.29 7.71
C SER A 489 28.39 -8.83 8.75
N ASP A 490 28.90 -9.55 9.76
CA ASP A 490 28.17 -9.91 10.99
C ASP A 490 27.95 -8.70 11.92
N LYS A 491 27.40 -7.61 11.39
CA LYS A 491 27.13 -6.36 12.13
C LYS A 491 25.65 -6.27 12.50
N ALA A 492 25.36 -5.75 13.69
CA ALA A 492 23.99 -5.68 14.21
C ALA A 492 23.03 -4.86 13.31
N GLU A 493 23.55 -3.86 12.60
CA GLU A 493 22.78 -3.08 11.62
C GLU A 493 22.32 -3.91 10.41
N CYS A 494 23.07 -4.96 10.06
CA CYS A 494 22.75 -5.89 8.99
C CYS A 494 21.76 -6.97 9.44
N GLU A 495 21.86 -7.43 10.69
CA GLU A 495 20.83 -8.33 11.27
C GLU A 495 19.46 -7.65 11.38
N ALA A 496 19.44 -6.33 11.63
CA ALA A 496 18.21 -5.54 11.72
C ALA A 496 17.55 -5.22 10.36
N CYS A 497 18.25 -5.41 9.25
CA CYS A 497 17.80 -5.00 7.91
C CYS A 497 18.16 -6.09 6.86
N ASN A 498 17.22 -7.01 6.63
CA ASN A 498 17.24 -7.93 5.49
C ASN A 498 16.18 -7.52 4.45
N SER A 499 16.23 -8.11 3.26
CA SER A 499 15.34 -7.83 2.12
C SER A 499 13.85 -8.16 2.30
N GLN A 500 13.43 -8.60 3.49
CA GLN A 500 12.02 -8.80 3.85
C GLN A 500 11.55 -7.95 5.04
N THR A 501 12.47 -7.45 5.88
CA THR A 501 12.11 -6.79 7.14
C THR A 501 12.77 -5.43 7.35
N CYS A 502 13.50 -4.89 6.37
CA CYS A 502 14.15 -3.60 6.53
C CYS A 502 13.13 -2.46 6.61
N ALA A 503 13.00 -1.86 7.79
CA ALA A 503 12.07 -0.75 8.03
C ALA A 503 12.62 0.62 7.61
N ASP A 504 13.91 0.69 7.26
CA ASP A 504 14.64 1.90 6.83
C ASP A 504 15.99 1.48 6.22
N TYR A 505 16.13 1.55 4.90
CA TYR A 505 17.39 1.21 4.21
C TYR A 505 18.49 2.27 4.38
N LEU A 506 18.17 3.53 4.73
CA LEU A 506 19.19 4.57 4.89
C LEU A 506 19.97 4.41 6.20
N ALA A 507 19.32 4.01 7.30
CA ALA A 507 19.97 3.84 8.60
C ALA A 507 21.22 2.94 8.59
N PRO A 508 21.18 1.70 8.06
CA PRO A 508 22.36 0.84 8.00
C PRO A 508 23.44 1.39 7.05
N ILE A 509 23.08 1.94 5.88
CA ILE A 509 24.04 2.58 4.97
C ILE A 509 24.81 3.68 5.70
N VAL A 510 24.08 4.56 6.39
CA VAL A 510 24.64 5.69 7.14
C VAL A 510 25.55 5.21 8.26
N SER A 511 25.12 4.24 9.10
CA SER A 511 25.95 3.72 10.19
C SER A 511 27.26 3.10 9.66
N LEU A 512 27.14 2.19 8.68
CA LEU A 512 28.27 1.44 8.15
C LEU A 512 29.28 2.32 7.40
N CYS A 513 28.79 3.28 6.62
CA CYS A 513 29.63 4.17 5.82
C CYS A 513 30.16 5.37 6.60
N ALA A 514 29.50 5.82 7.68
CA ALA A 514 30.08 6.79 8.61
C ALA A 514 31.22 6.16 9.43
N ALA A 515 31.04 4.93 9.93
CA ALA A 515 32.05 4.21 10.70
C ALA A 515 33.26 3.77 9.85
N THR A 516 33.01 3.37 8.60
CA THR A 516 34.03 2.79 7.71
C THR A 516 33.90 3.31 6.27
N PRO A 517 34.27 4.58 5.99
CA PRO A 517 34.00 5.25 4.71
C PRO A 517 34.68 4.65 3.47
N ALA A 518 35.60 3.71 3.65
CA ALA A 518 36.37 3.06 2.59
C ALA A 518 35.82 1.67 2.17
N ILE A 519 34.71 1.21 2.77
CA ILE A 519 34.07 -0.05 2.37
C ILE A 519 33.43 0.10 0.98
N GLU A 520 33.54 -0.97 0.18
CA GLU A 520 32.90 -1.10 -1.13
C GLU A 520 31.37 -1.11 -0.98
N GLY A 521 30.66 -0.31 -1.77
CA GLY A 521 29.22 -0.03 -1.59
C GLY A 521 28.91 1.32 -0.93
N CYS A 522 29.88 1.94 -0.26
CA CYS A 522 29.70 3.30 0.31
C CYS A 522 29.73 4.44 -0.72
N ASP A 523 29.90 4.16 -2.02
CA ASP A 523 29.89 5.16 -3.10
C ASP A 523 28.56 5.91 -3.20
N LEU A 524 27.44 5.22 -3.00
CA LEU A 524 26.11 5.82 -3.01
C LEU A 524 25.97 6.87 -1.89
N TYR A 525 26.39 6.50 -0.68
CA TYR A 525 26.44 7.39 0.48
C TYR A 525 27.37 8.59 0.27
N ARG A 526 28.59 8.36 -0.25
CA ARG A 526 29.54 9.44 -0.57
C ARG A 526 28.97 10.40 -1.61
N THR A 527 28.30 9.88 -2.63
CA THR A 527 27.66 10.67 -3.70
C THR A 527 26.49 11.49 -3.18
N TRP A 528 25.61 10.89 -2.36
CA TRP A 528 24.51 11.58 -1.70
C TRP A 528 25.02 12.73 -0.83
N CYS A 529 25.98 12.46 0.05
CA CYS A 529 26.52 13.47 0.97
C CYS A 529 27.32 14.58 0.25
N ALA A 530 27.98 14.27 -0.87
CA ALA A 530 28.61 15.29 -1.71
C ALA A 530 27.57 16.17 -2.42
N ALA A 531 26.47 15.59 -2.91
CA ALA A 531 25.38 16.34 -3.55
C ALA A 531 24.60 17.20 -2.54
N SER A 532 24.33 16.66 -1.35
CA SER A 532 23.59 17.35 -0.28
C SER A 532 24.35 18.54 0.31
N ALA A 533 25.69 18.57 0.20
CA ALA A 533 26.51 19.70 0.63
C ALA A 533 26.13 21.02 -0.07
N ALA A 534 25.59 20.97 -1.29
CA ALA A 534 25.07 22.16 -2.00
C ALA A 534 23.84 22.77 -1.31
N TRP A 535 23.08 21.98 -0.54
CA TRP A 535 21.89 22.40 0.19
C TRP A 535 22.16 22.69 1.68
N ALA A 536 23.34 22.33 2.19
CA ALA A 536 23.74 22.54 3.60
C ALA A 536 23.77 24.03 4.01
N ALA A 537 23.80 24.97 3.06
CA ALA A 537 23.62 26.39 3.33
C ALA A 537 22.20 26.77 3.82
N THR A 538 21.21 25.89 3.61
CA THR A 538 19.80 26.11 3.94
C THR A 538 19.29 25.26 5.11
N GLY A 539 20.10 24.34 5.65
CA GLY A 539 19.70 23.40 6.69
C GLY A 539 20.74 22.34 7.01
N ASP A 540 20.56 21.62 8.11
CA ASP A 540 21.49 20.57 8.53
C ASP A 540 20.97 19.17 8.19
N ILE A 541 21.52 18.54 7.14
CA ILE A 541 21.38 17.10 6.85
C ILE A 541 22.55 16.28 7.44
N GLY A 542 23.45 16.93 8.20
CA GLY A 542 24.65 16.33 8.75
C GLY A 542 24.41 15.20 9.75
N VAL A 543 23.19 14.97 10.23
CA VAL A 543 22.85 13.74 10.98
C VAL A 543 23.04 12.48 10.13
N PHE A 544 22.85 12.59 8.80
CA PHE A 544 23.13 11.50 7.87
C PHE A 544 24.58 11.52 7.39
N CYS A 545 25.19 12.71 7.21
CA CYS A 545 26.46 12.83 6.49
C CYS A 545 27.72 13.10 7.34
N ARG A 546 27.62 13.22 8.68
CA ARG A 546 28.79 13.44 9.56
C ARG A 546 29.33 12.10 10.09
N PRO A 547 30.66 11.87 10.07
CA PRO A 547 31.28 10.64 10.61
C PRO A 547 31.00 10.36 12.09
N SER A 548 30.58 11.37 12.85
CA SER A 548 30.22 11.28 14.28
C SER A 548 28.71 11.18 14.55
N GLY A 549 27.87 11.24 13.51
CA GLY A 549 26.42 11.14 13.61
C GLY A 549 25.97 9.69 13.59
N VAL A 550 25.90 9.03 14.77
CA VAL A 550 25.26 7.72 14.87
C VAL A 550 23.75 7.90 14.72
N TYR A 551 23.22 7.63 13.53
CA TYR A 551 21.79 7.71 13.25
C TYR A 551 21.01 6.71 14.12
N GLY A 552 20.45 7.20 15.23
CA GLY A 552 19.73 6.38 16.21
C GLY A 552 20.11 6.64 17.68
N VAL A 553 21.27 7.26 17.94
CA VAL A 553 21.71 7.59 19.31
C VAL A 553 21.54 9.09 19.57
N PRO A 554 20.83 9.52 20.63
CA PRO A 554 20.72 10.95 20.97
C PRO A 554 22.09 11.52 21.38
N PRO A 555 22.40 12.78 21.03
CA PRO A 555 23.66 13.40 21.42
C PRO A 555 23.78 13.51 22.94
N PRO A 556 24.99 13.41 23.51
CA PRO A 556 25.18 13.60 24.95
C PRO A 556 24.74 15.01 25.36
N PRO A 557 24.05 15.17 26.51
CA PRO A 557 23.53 16.46 26.93
C PRO A 557 24.68 17.45 27.19
N SER A 558 24.55 18.66 26.63
CA SER A 558 25.41 19.77 27.00
C SER A 558 25.19 20.16 28.47
N PRO A 559 26.21 20.61 29.20
CA PRO A 559 26.09 20.90 30.64
C PRO A 559 25.01 21.97 30.89
N PRO A 560 24.10 21.76 31.86
CA PRO A 560 22.90 22.59 31.99
C PRO A 560 23.22 23.96 32.61
N ALA A 561 22.76 25.02 31.95
CA ALA A 561 22.49 26.29 32.62
C ALA A 561 21.26 26.12 33.52
N ALA A 562 21.38 26.46 34.79
CA ALA A 562 20.40 26.09 35.81
C ALA A 562 19.20 27.09 35.88
N VAL A 563 18.03 26.69 35.36
CA VAL A 563 16.73 27.28 35.75
C VAL A 563 15.61 26.22 35.67
N SER A 564 14.79 26.15 36.74
CA SER A 564 13.42 25.58 36.87
C SER A 564 13.06 24.19 36.29
N SER A 565 12.27 23.45 37.07
CA SER A 565 11.67 22.14 36.76
C SER A 565 11.26 21.93 35.28
N PRO A 566 11.66 20.82 34.64
CA PRO A 566 11.35 20.58 33.24
C PRO A 566 9.83 20.36 33.03
N PRO A 567 9.26 20.87 31.93
CA PRO A 567 7.92 20.49 31.50
C PRO A 567 7.88 18.97 31.16
N PRO A 568 6.69 18.34 31.15
CA PRO A 568 6.56 16.97 30.68
C PRO A 568 7.11 16.82 29.25
N PRO A 569 7.77 15.69 28.93
CA PRO A 569 8.42 15.52 27.64
C PRO A 569 7.42 15.56 26.48
N ALA A 570 7.85 16.08 25.33
CA ALA A 570 7.03 16.12 24.13
C ALA A 570 6.64 14.71 23.66
N ALA A 571 5.39 14.58 23.19
CA ALA A 571 4.80 13.30 22.82
C ALA A 571 5.60 12.38 21.87
N PRO A 572 6.45 12.87 20.93
CA PRO A 572 7.22 12.00 20.05
C PRO A 572 8.25 11.12 20.78
N VAL A 573 8.77 11.56 21.93
CA VAL A 573 9.92 10.89 22.57
C VAL A 573 9.54 9.51 23.10
N CYS A 574 8.39 9.39 23.77
CA CYS A 574 7.96 8.12 24.38
C CYS A 574 7.48 7.08 23.37
N VAL A 575 6.97 7.51 22.21
CA VAL A 575 6.61 6.63 21.09
C VAL A 575 7.87 6.04 20.41
N LEU A 576 9.02 6.73 20.51
CA LEU A 576 10.30 6.26 19.97
C LEU A 576 11.13 5.47 20.99
N ASN A 577 11.08 5.83 22.27
CA ASN A 577 11.72 5.09 23.36
C ASN A 577 10.87 5.12 24.64
N SER A 578 10.11 4.05 24.84
CA SER A 578 9.21 3.86 25.99
C SER A 578 9.88 3.39 27.28
N SER A 579 11.19 3.11 27.24
CA SER A 579 11.97 2.63 28.40
C SER A 579 12.52 3.78 29.26
N LEU A 580 12.33 5.03 28.82
CA LEU A 580 12.76 6.23 29.53
C LEU A 580 11.86 6.49 30.76
N PRO A 581 12.40 6.71 31.98
CA PRO A 581 11.60 6.85 33.21
C PRO A 581 10.50 7.92 33.14
N GLU A 582 10.73 9.02 32.43
CA GLU A 582 9.77 10.11 32.20
C GLU A 582 8.52 9.65 31.42
N CYS A 583 8.63 8.58 30.62
CA CYS A 583 7.52 8.00 29.87
C CYS A 583 6.56 7.17 30.72
N ALA A 584 6.85 6.94 32.00
CA ALA A 584 5.98 6.14 32.88
C ALA A 584 4.54 6.68 32.96
N LYS A 585 4.37 8.00 32.85
CA LYS A 585 3.07 8.69 32.86
C LYS A 585 2.57 9.12 31.47
N TYR A 586 3.25 8.71 30.40
CA TYR A 586 2.81 9.03 29.05
C TYR A 586 1.49 8.31 28.76
N ILE A 587 0.57 9.02 28.11
CA ILE A 587 -0.69 8.49 27.62
C ILE A 587 -0.68 8.67 26.11
N TYR A 588 -0.82 7.57 25.38
CA TYR A 588 -0.98 7.59 23.93
C TYR A 588 -2.29 8.29 23.58
N PRO A 589 -2.29 9.32 22.72
CA PRO A 589 -3.47 10.13 22.47
C PRO A 589 -4.63 9.31 21.89
N LEU A 590 -5.86 9.63 22.30
CA LEU A 590 -7.05 8.88 21.90
C LEU A 590 -7.28 8.94 20.39
N GLU A 591 -7.01 10.08 19.78
CA GLU A 591 -7.03 10.31 18.35
C GLU A 591 -6.02 9.42 17.60
N SER A 592 -4.81 9.21 18.15
CA SER A 592 -3.81 8.30 17.57
C SER A 592 -4.26 6.84 17.69
N ILE A 593 -4.77 6.44 18.85
CA ILE A 593 -5.32 5.08 19.06
C ILE A 593 -6.46 4.79 18.07
N VAL A 594 -7.40 5.73 17.91
CA VAL A 594 -8.55 5.57 17.01
C VAL A 594 -8.11 5.57 15.55
N ALA A 595 -7.12 6.38 15.17
CA ALA A 595 -6.52 6.37 13.84
C ALA A 595 -5.82 5.03 13.55
N ASP A 596 -5.01 4.50 14.46
CA ASP A 596 -4.33 3.22 14.31
C ASP A 596 -5.34 2.07 14.16
N ILE A 597 -6.32 1.95 15.06
CA ILE A 597 -7.40 0.94 14.93
C ILE A 597 -8.14 1.10 13.60
N THR A 598 -8.44 2.34 13.20
CA THR A 598 -9.12 2.63 11.94
C THR A 598 -8.31 2.15 10.75
N ASN A 599 -7.01 2.44 10.71
CA ASN A 599 -6.11 2.03 9.63
C ASN A 599 -5.95 0.50 9.60
N LEU A 600 -5.71 -0.12 10.75
CA LEU A 600 -5.54 -1.56 10.90
C LEU A 600 -6.80 -2.33 10.46
N CYS A 601 -7.98 -1.91 10.93
CA CYS A 601 -9.25 -2.54 10.57
C CYS A 601 -9.78 -2.16 9.18
N THR A 602 -9.20 -1.15 8.52
CA THR A 602 -9.47 -0.88 7.10
C THR A 602 -8.57 -1.75 6.21
N ALA A 603 -7.31 -1.97 6.61
CA ALA A 603 -6.38 -2.87 5.92
C ALA A 603 -6.79 -4.34 6.04
N MET A 604 -7.28 -4.77 7.22
CA MET A 604 -7.79 -6.12 7.46
C MET A 604 -9.04 -6.11 8.34
N PRO A 605 -10.25 -5.96 7.76
CA PRO A 605 -11.51 -5.89 8.53
C PRO A 605 -11.85 -7.18 9.28
N TYR A 606 -11.30 -8.32 8.85
CA TYR A 606 -11.67 -9.66 9.33
C TYR A 606 -10.95 -10.10 10.62
N MET A 607 -10.14 -9.23 11.23
CA MET A 607 -9.43 -9.54 12.47
C MET A 607 -10.42 -9.64 13.65
N PRO A 608 -10.26 -10.64 14.55
CA PRO A 608 -11.07 -10.75 15.77
C PRO A 608 -11.10 -9.46 16.62
N GLY A 609 -9.99 -8.73 16.72
CA GLY A 609 -9.96 -7.44 17.41
C GLY A 609 -10.80 -6.34 16.74
N CYS A 610 -10.93 -6.37 15.41
CA CYS A 610 -11.77 -5.46 14.63
C CYS A 610 -13.25 -5.79 14.75
N ALA A 611 -13.60 -7.09 14.75
CA ALA A 611 -14.96 -7.55 15.04
C ALA A 611 -15.42 -7.12 16.45
N VAL A 612 -14.58 -7.26 17.48
CA VAL A 612 -14.87 -6.75 18.82
C VAL A 612 -14.99 -5.23 18.82
N GLY A 613 -14.12 -4.50 18.11
CA GLY A 613 -14.21 -3.05 17.97
C GLY A 613 -15.52 -2.57 17.35
N LEU A 614 -16.03 -3.26 16.32
CA LEU A 614 -17.32 -2.98 15.70
C LEU A 614 -18.49 -3.30 16.65
N ALA A 615 -18.40 -4.39 17.42
CA ALA A 615 -19.39 -4.73 18.43
C ALA A 615 -19.45 -3.69 19.58
N CYS A 616 -18.30 -3.14 19.97
CA CYS A 616 -18.20 -2.03 20.91
C CYS A 616 -18.83 -0.74 20.38
N GLN A 617 -18.55 -0.37 19.11
CA GLN A 617 -19.16 0.80 18.46
C GLN A 617 -20.70 0.67 18.36
N THR A 618 -21.20 -0.53 18.08
CA THR A 618 -22.64 -0.83 18.04
C THR A 618 -23.26 -1.09 19.43
N ARG A 619 -22.51 -0.92 20.52
CA ARG A 619 -22.91 -1.18 21.92
C ARG A 619 -23.43 -2.60 22.19
N LYS A 620 -23.10 -3.55 21.31
CA LYS A 620 -23.35 -4.99 21.51
C LYS A 620 -22.41 -5.60 22.54
N VAL A 621 -21.29 -4.93 22.78
CA VAL A 621 -20.27 -5.26 23.79
C VAL A 621 -19.94 -4.00 24.57
N THR A 622 -19.65 -4.15 25.87
CA THR A 622 -19.33 -3.05 26.80
C THR A 622 -18.19 -3.42 27.74
N GLY A 623 -17.73 -2.49 28.58
CA GLY A 623 -16.66 -2.71 29.56
C GLY A 623 -15.25 -2.36 29.05
N LEU A 624 -14.21 -2.72 29.82
CA LEU A 624 -12.81 -2.37 29.50
C LEU A 624 -12.29 -3.00 28.20
N ILE A 625 -12.89 -4.10 27.73
CA ILE A 625 -12.60 -4.67 26.41
C ILE A 625 -12.94 -3.73 25.25
N CYS A 626 -13.80 -2.74 25.48
CA CYS A 626 -14.09 -1.65 24.55
C CYS A 626 -13.23 -0.40 24.76
N ALA A 627 -12.26 -0.41 25.69
CA ALA A 627 -11.27 0.64 25.78
C ALA A 627 -10.43 0.63 24.50
N PRO A 628 -10.32 1.76 23.76
CA PRO A 628 -9.60 1.78 22.48
C PRO A 628 -8.17 1.25 22.59
N PHE A 629 -7.45 1.54 23.68
CA PHE A 629 -6.09 1.02 23.87
C PHE A 629 -6.04 -0.51 23.98
N SER A 630 -7.01 -1.14 24.66
CA SER A 630 -7.11 -2.62 24.73
C SER A 630 -7.51 -3.24 23.39
N LEU A 631 -8.32 -2.55 22.57
CA LEU A 631 -8.63 -2.98 21.21
C LEU A 631 -7.37 -2.94 20.33
N LEU A 632 -6.63 -1.81 20.33
CA LEU A 632 -5.37 -1.67 19.62
C LEU A 632 -4.34 -2.73 20.08
N ALA A 633 -4.21 -2.92 21.39
CA ALA A 633 -3.35 -3.96 21.97
C ALA A 633 -3.70 -5.37 21.47
N SER A 634 -4.99 -5.67 21.32
CA SER A 634 -5.47 -6.98 20.84
C SER A 634 -5.18 -7.18 19.35
N ILE A 635 -5.46 -6.17 18.52
CA ILE A 635 -5.17 -6.19 17.08
C ILE A 635 -3.66 -6.35 16.84
N CYS A 636 -2.83 -5.64 17.62
CA CYS A 636 -1.38 -5.68 17.49
C CYS A 636 -0.71 -6.89 18.16
N ALA A 637 -1.41 -7.61 19.05
CA ALA A 637 -0.99 -8.92 19.52
C ALA A 637 -1.25 -10.02 18.48
N ASP A 638 -2.33 -9.89 17.69
CA ASP A 638 -2.67 -10.79 16.58
C ASP A 638 -1.68 -10.63 15.40
N MET A 639 -1.52 -9.40 14.90
CA MET A 639 -0.64 -9.11 13.76
C MET A 639 0.38 -8.00 14.06
N PRO A 640 1.46 -8.32 14.82
CA PRO A 640 2.47 -7.34 15.23
C PRO A 640 3.26 -6.71 14.07
N GLY A 641 3.19 -7.25 12.86
CA GLY A 641 3.88 -6.74 11.68
C GLY A 641 3.20 -5.54 10.98
N MET A 642 1.95 -5.23 11.30
CA MET A 642 1.21 -4.16 10.61
C MET A 642 1.74 -2.76 10.93
N GLY A 643 1.70 -1.84 9.95
CA GLY A 643 2.22 -0.47 10.08
C GLY A 643 1.59 0.31 11.25
N GLY A 644 0.27 0.25 11.39
CA GLY A 644 -0.47 0.87 12.51
C GLY A 644 -0.19 0.24 13.89
N CYS A 645 0.59 -0.83 13.95
CA CYS A 645 1.05 -1.42 15.21
C CYS A 645 2.48 -0.98 15.60
N ARG A 646 3.19 -0.24 14.75
CA ARG A 646 4.58 0.19 15.02
C ARG A 646 4.67 1.07 16.26
N ALA A 647 3.81 2.08 16.37
CA ALA A 647 3.77 2.99 17.52
C ALA A 647 3.41 2.25 18.82
N TYR A 648 2.33 1.46 18.81
CA TYR A 648 1.94 0.61 19.94
C TYR A 648 3.05 -0.35 20.38
N ARG A 649 3.73 -1.04 19.44
CA ARG A 649 4.79 -2.01 19.77
C ARG A 649 6.02 -1.37 20.38
N THR A 650 6.43 -0.19 19.91
CA THR A 650 7.52 0.55 20.57
C THR A 650 7.07 1.06 21.93
N LEU A 651 5.84 1.57 22.02
CA LEU A 651 5.29 2.13 23.27
C LEU A 651 5.09 1.06 24.36
N CYS A 652 4.68 -0.14 23.98
CA CYS A 652 4.39 -1.27 24.88
C CYS A 652 5.36 -2.44 24.69
N ALA A 653 6.62 -2.14 24.35
CA ALA A 653 7.70 -3.12 24.36
C ALA A 653 7.89 -3.72 25.78
N ALA A 654 8.51 -4.90 25.88
CA ALA A 654 8.71 -5.59 27.17
C ALA A 654 9.56 -4.79 28.18
N SER A 655 10.34 -3.80 27.74
CA SER A 655 11.12 -2.87 28.58
C SER A 655 10.41 -1.53 28.84
N SER A 656 9.18 -1.35 28.35
CA SER A 656 8.42 -0.10 28.52
C SER A 656 8.09 0.15 29.98
N VAL A 657 8.21 1.41 30.40
CA VAL A 657 7.71 1.88 31.70
C VAL A 657 6.30 2.48 31.63
N VAL A 658 5.72 2.61 30.42
CA VAL A 658 4.46 3.31 30.15
C VAL A 658 3.30 2.61 30.84
N GLN A 659 2.73 3.23 31.89
CA GLN A 659 1.69 2.62 32.72
C GLN A 659 0.42 2.25 31.96
N GLN A 660 0.09 2.96 30.88
CA GLN A 660 -1.07 2.66 30.03
C GLN A 660 -1.01 1.24 29.44
N CYS A 661 0.19 0.75 29.09
CA CYS A 661 0.38 -0.60 28.55
C CYS A 661 0.04 -1.71 29.55
N ALA A 662 0.27 -1.48 30.85
CA ALA A 662 -0.10 -2.40 31.92
C ALA A 662 -1.58 -2.24 32.35
N ALA A 663 -2.13 -1.03 32.26
CA ALA A 663 -3.52 -0.73 32.61
C ALA A 663 -4.54 -1.21 31.56
N PHE A 664 -4.15 -1.24 30.28
CA PHE A 664 -5.00 -1.63 29.16
C PHE A 664 -4.34 -2.73 28.31
N PRO A 665 -4.16 -3.95 28.85
CA PRO A 665 -3.59 -5.05 28.10
C PRO A 665 -4.51 -5.48 26.94
N ALA A 666 -3.97 -6.31 26.04
CA ALA A 666 -4.75 -7.04 25.05
C ALA A 666 -5.82 -7.92 25.73
N ILE A 667 -6.96 -8.11 25.06
CA ILE A 667 -8.12 -8.86 25.57
C ILE A 667 -7.69 -10.32 25.84
N PRO A 668 -7.67 -10.77 27.11
CA PRO A 668 -7.15 -12.10 27.45
C PRO A 668 -7.92 -13.22 26.75
N GLY A 669 -7.17 -14.10 26.08
CA GLY A 669 -7.72 -15.28 25.42
C GLY A 669 -8.40 -15.03 24.07
N LEU A 670 -8.53 -13.78 23.59
CA LEU A 670 -9.09 -13.50 22.27
C LEU A 670 -8.29 -14.30 21.21
N PRO A 671 -8.94 -15.17 20.41
CA PRO A 671 -8.23 -15.93 19.38
C PRO A 671 -7.63 -14.97 18.35
N SER A 672 -6.39 -15.23 17.93
CA SER A 672 -5.77 -14.55 16.80
C SER A 672 -6.50 -14.90 15.50
N THR A 673 -6.38 -14.07 14.46
CA THR A 673 -6.94 -14.33 13.12
C THR A 673 -6.55 -15.72 12.63
N LYS A 674 -5.28 -16.11 12.81
CA LYS A 674 -4.77 -17.44 12.45
C LYS A 674 -5.41 -18.60 13.23
N VAL A 675 -5.71 -18.40 14.52
CA VAL A 675 -6.38 -19.42 15.35
C VAL A 675 -7.86 -19.50 14.99
N ALA A 676 -8.50 -18.34 14.76
CA ALA A 676 -9.90 -18.28 14.40
C ALA A 676 -10.17 -18.90 13.02
N SER A 677 -9.38 -18.56 11.99
CA SER A 677 -9.53 -19.13 10.65
C SER A 677 -9.27 -20.64 10.63
N ALA A 678 -8.18 -21.11 11.25
CA ALA A 678 -7.89 -22.54 11.32
C ALA A 678 -8.97 -23.34 12.07
N ALA A 679 -9.58 -22.75 13.11
CA ALA A 679 -10.70 -23.39 13.81
C ALA A 679 -11.96 -23.45 12.94
N VAL A 680 -12.29 -22.38 12.21
CA VAL A 680 -13.43 -22.37 11.27
C VAL A 680 -13.21 -23.38 10.14
N ASP A 681 -12.06 -23.36 9.48
CA ASP A 681 -11.69 -24.33 8.42
C ASP A 681 -11.86 -25.78 8.90
N THR A 682 -11.33 -26.10 10.09
CA THR A 682 -11.40 -27.44 10.68
C THR A 682 -12.86 -27.87 10.93
N ILE A 683 -13.70 -26.97 11.46
CA ILE A 683 -15.10 -27.27 11.73
C ILE A 683 -15.88 -27.43 10.42
N CYS A 684 -15.64 -26.56 9.44
CA CYS A 684 -16.34 -26.56 8.15
C CYS A 684 -15.95 -27.73 7.26
N LEU A 685 -14.70 -28.19 7.30
CA LEU A 685 -14.29 -29.43 6.64
C LEU A 685 -15.01 -30.65 7.22
N ALA A 686 -15.27 -30.66 8.54
CA ALA A 686 -15.98 -31.74 9.21
C ALA A 686 -17.52 -31.62 9.14
N ASN A 687 -18.05 -30.40 8.93
CA ASN A 687 -19.49 -30.09 8.99
C ASN A 687 -19.85 -29.07 7.88
N PRO A 688 -19.75 -29.43 6.59
CA PRO A 688 -19.95 -28.48 5.48
C PRO A 688 -21.36 -27.88 5.42
N GLU A 689 -22.37 -28.56 5.98
CA GLU A 689 -23.75 -28.09 6.05
C GLU A 689 -24.00 -27.06 7.18
N ALA A 690 -23.02 -26.79 8.05
CA ALA A 690 -23.18 -25.81 9.12
C ALA A 690 -23.33 -24.39 8.52
N PRO A 691 -24.36 -23.59 8.87
CA PRO A 691 -24.69 -22.36 8.14
C PRO A 691 -23.54 -21.34 7.93
N PRO A 692 -22.61 -21.12 8.89
CA PRO A 692 -21.48 -20.22 8.67
C PRO A 692 -20.53 -20.68 7.55
N CYS A 693 -20.42 -22.00 7.31
CA CYS A 693 -19.50 -22.60 6.33
C CYS A 693 -19.92 -22.33 4.88
N ALA A 694 -21.21 -22.15 4.61
CA ALA A 694 -21.69 -21.73 3.30
C ALA A 694 -21.25 -20.29 2.94
N THR A 695 -20.95 -19.46 3.95
CA THR A 695 -20.58 -18.04 3.82
C THR A 695 -19.12 -17.73 4.18
N CYS A 696 -18.34 -18.74 4.57
CA CYS A 696 -16.97 -18.59 5.07
C CYS A 696 -16.10 -19.67 4.43
N THR A 697 -15.62 -19.40 3.23
CA THR A 697 -14.57 -20.20 2.57
C THR A 697 -13.20 -19.59 2.86
N GLN A 698 -12.12 -20.35 2.65
CA GLN A 698 -10.74 -19.93 2.99
C GLN A 698 -10.31 -18.57 2.41
N MET A 699 -10.91 -18.10 1.32
CA MET A 699 -10.61 -16.81 0.70
C MET A 699 -11.68 -15.73 0.93
N ALA A 700 -12.85 -16.09 1.46
CA ALA A 700 -14.02 -15.21 1.55
C ALA A 700 -14.81 -15.43 2.85
N CYS A 701 -14.16 -15.19 3.99
CA CYS A 701 -14.83 -15.15 5.29
C CYS A 701 -14.95 -13.69 5.79
N PRO A 702 -16.17 -13.11 5.85
CA PRO A 702 -16.34 -11.69 6.16
C PRO A 702 -16.20 -11.35 7.66
N ASP A 703 -16.17 -12.34 8.55
CA ASP A 703 -15.84 -12.19 9.97
C ASP A 703 -15.51 -13.58 10.57
N PHE A 704 -14.23 -13.89 10.75
CA PHE A 704 -13.81 -15.17 11.32
C PHE A 704 -14.27 -15.36 12.77
N LEU A 705 -14.41 -14.29 13.56
CA LEU A 705 -14.82 -14.38 14.96
C LEU A 705 -16.32 -14.65 15.08
N ALA A 706 -17.15 -13.97 14.27
CA ALA A 706 -18.59 -14.24 14.21
C ALA A 706 -18.90 -15.61 13.61
N ALA A 707 -18.17 -16.04 12.56
CA ALA A 707 -18.30 -17.39 12.01
C ALA A 707 -17.95 -18.45 13.06
N LEU A 708 -16.82 -18.31 13.75
CA LEU A 708 -16.42 -19.22 14.83
C LEU A 708 -17.44 -19.22 15.99
N ALA A 709 -17.96 -18.06 16.38
CA ALA A 709 -18.98 -17.96 17.42
C ALA A 709 -20.31 -18.63 17.04
N GLY A 710 -20.69 -18.58 15.75
CA GLY A 710 -21.84 -19.31 15.22
C GLY A 710 -21.63 -20.82 15.22
N LEU A 711 -20.46 -21.28 14.75
CA LEU A 711 -20.10 -22.69 14.71
C LEU A 711 -19.99 -23.31 16.10
N CYS A 712 -19.26 -22.67 17.01
CA CYS A 712 -19.01 -23.18 18.35
C CYS A 712 -20.22 -23.12 19.29
N ARG A 713 -21.29 -22.40 18.91
CA ARG A 713 -22.60 -22.46 19.57
C ARG A 713 -23.34 -23.75 19.20
N ASN A 714 -23.31 -24.12 17.92
CA ASN A 714 -24.01 -25.31 17.41
C ASN A 714 -23.21 -26.60 17.66
N LEU A 715 -21.88 -26.51 17.68
CA LEU A 715 -20.94 -27.62 17.80
C LEU A 715 -20.06 -27.44 19.05
N SER A 716 -20.69 -27.21 20.20
CA SER A 716 -20.02 -26.88 21.47
C SER A 716 -19.00 -27.92 21.94
N GLY A 717 -19.11 -29.17 21.49
CA GLY A 717 -18.16 -30.26 21.76
C GLY A 717 -16.96 -30.35 20.81
N ALA A 718 -16.90 -29.58 19.71
CA ALA A 718 -15.79 -29.65 18.76
C ALA A 718 -14.45 -29.25 19.42
N GLU A 719 -13.37 -29.98 19.14
CA GLU A 719 -12.05 -29.68 19.71
C GLU A 719 -11.52 -28.31 19.25
N ALA A 720 -11.70 -28.00 17.95
CA ALA A 720 -11.36 -26.71 17.35
C ALA A 720 -11.97 -25.49 18.05
N CYS A 721 -13.09 -25.66 18.77
CA CYS A 721 -13.72 -24.59 19.55
C CYS A 721 -13.01 -24.30 20.89
N ALA A 722 -12.00 -25.08 21.31
CA ALA A 722 -11.35 -24.92 22.60
C ALA A 722 -10.76 -23.50 22.86
N PRO A 723 -10.07 -22.83 21.92
CA PRO A 723 -9.54 -21.48 22.16
C PRO A 723 -10.66 -20.45 22.38
N TYR A 724 -11.72 -20.54 21.58
CA TYR A 724 -12.89 -19.67 21.70
C TYR A 724 -13.69 -19.95 23.00
N ARG A 725 -13.82 -21.21 23.43
CA ARG A 725 -14.37 -21.55 24.76
C ARG A 725 -13.53 -20.93 25.89
N GLN A 726 -12.20 -21.02 25.80
CA GLN A 726 -11.30 -20.41 26.78
C GLN A 726 -11.44 -18.89 26.83
N TRP A 727 -11.60 -18.22 25.69
CA TRP A 727 -11.92 -16.79 25.63
C TRP A 727 -13.23 -16.44 26.35
N CYS A 728 -14.31 -17.17 26.03
CA CYS A 728 -15.62 -16.97 26.64
C CYS A 728 -15.66 -17.27 28.15
N LEU A 729 -14.77 -18.13 28.67
CA LEU A 729 -14.62 -18.37 30.10
C LEU A 729 -13.75 -17.29 30.76
N ALA A 730 -12.67 -16.86 30.10
CA ALA A 730 -11.78 -15.81 30.61
C ALA A 730 -12.50 -14.46 30.78
N SER A 731 -13.48 -14.15 29.91
CA SER A 731 -14.30 -12.93 30.01
C SER A 731 -15.27 -12.90 31.20
N GLN A 732 -15.62 -14.06 31.75
CA GLN A 732 -16.52 -14.18 32.91
C GLN A 732 -15.76 -14.13 34.25
N GLY A 733 -14.43 -14.10 34.23
CA GLY A 733 -13.60 -14.05 35.42
C GLY A 733 -13.66 -12.70 36.16
N PRO A 734 -13.34 -12.67 37.47
CA PRO A 734 -13.30 -11.44 38.28
C PRO A 734 -12.14 -10.49 37.93
N SER A 735 -11.53 -10.65 36.75
CA SER A 735 -10.25 -10.08 36.29
C SER A 735 -10.24 -8.56 36.04
N GLY A 736 -11.24 -7.82 36.51
CA GLY A 736 -11.42 -6.38 36.27
C GLY A 736 -11.82 -5.98 34.84
N LEU A 737 -11.41 -6.77 33.83
CA LEU A 737 -11.76 -6.61 32.41
C LEU A 737 -13.21 -7.03 32.07
N ALA A 738 -14.06 -7.23 33.08
CA ALA A 738 -15.44 -7.68 32.91
C ALA A 738 -16.21 -6.76 31.95
N GLY A 739 -16.64 -7.34 30.84
CA GLY A 739 -17.41 -6.69 29.81
C GLY A 739 -18.50 -7.64 29.32
N ASP A 740 -19.64 -7.10 28.90
CA ASP A 740 -20.71 -7.94 28.37
C ASP A 740 -20.29 -8.49 26.99
N LEU A 741 -19.76 -9.71 26.98
CA LEU A 741 -19.44 -10.46 25.76
C LEU A 741 -20.58 -11.37 25.29
N SER A 742 -21.81 -11.22 25.80
CA SER A 742 -22.96 -12.04 25.40
C SER A 742 -23.25 -12.02 23.90
N ALA A 743 -22.91 -10.94 23.19
CA ALA A 743 -23.02 -10.88 21.73
C ALA A 743 -22.12 -11.89 21.00
N PHE A 744 -20.94 -12.19 21.56
CA PHE A 744 -20.03 -13.19 21.01
C PHE A 744 -20.19 -14.56 21.67
N CYS A 745 -20.39 -14.62 22.99
CA CYS A 745 -20.40 -15.85 23.79
C CYS A 745 -21.80 -16.30 24.30
N PRO A 746 -22.92 -16.22 23.54
CA PRO A 746 -24.24 -16.57 24.06
C PRO A 746 -24.35 -18.08 24.27
N GLY A 747 -24.88 -18.47 25.43
CA GLY A 747 -25.10 -19.87 25.79
C GLY A 747 -23.92 -20.56 26.50
N PHE A 748 -22.74 -19.95 26.58
CA PHE A 748 -21.63 -20.46 27.40
C PHE A 748 -21.82 -20.09 28.88
N GLN A 749 -22.75 -20.77 29.55
CA GLN A 749 -22.77 -20.80 31.01
C GLN A 749 -21.70 -21.76 31.53
N PRO A 750 -21.01 -21.43 32.65
CA PRO A 750 -20.09 -22.33 33.29
C PRO A 750 -20.89 -23.40 34.05
N ASP A 751 -21.20 -24.50 33.36
CA ASP A 751 -21.81 -25.68 33.99
C ASP A 751 -20.86 -26.24 35.07
N ALA A 752 -21.14 -25.87 36.32
CA ALA A 752 -20.30 -26.15 37.49
C ALA A 752 -20.16 -27.65 37.84
N ALA A 753 -20.78 -28.54 37.07
CA ALA A 753 -20.92 -29.97 37.37
C ALA A 753 -20.08 -30.91 36.46
N THR A 754 -19.55 -30.45 35.32
CA THR A 754 -18.94 -31.34 34.30
C THR A 754 -17.52 -30.98 33.86
N TRP A 755 -16.98 -29.83 34.29
CA TRP A 755 -15.60 -29.48 33.97
C TRP A 755 -14.61 -30.10 34.98
N PRO A 756 -13.57 -30.83 34.52
CA PRO A 756 -12.51 -31.28 35.40
C PRO A 756 -11.78 -30.04 35.96
N SER A 757 -11.78 -29.90 37.27
CA SER A 757 -11.27 -28.73 38.01
C SER A 757 -9.73 -28.66 38.06
N SER A 758 -9.06 -29.16 37.03
CA SER A 758 -7.62 -29.11 36.83
C SER A 758 -7.32 -29.12 35.33
N PRO A 759 -6.44 -28.23 34.82
CA PRO A 759 -5.94 -28.38 33.47
C PRO A 759 -5.21 -29.72 33.33
N PRO A 760 -5.26 -30.39 32.17
CA PRO A 760 -4.48 -31.61 31.96
C PRO A 760 -3.00 -31.29 32.23
N PRO A 761 -2.27 -32.17 32.95
CA PRO A 761 -0.85 -31.92 33.23
C PRO A 761 -0.10 -31.74 31.92
N PRO A 762 0.87 -30.81 31.85
CA PRO A 762 1.66 -30.62 30.64
C PRO A 762 2.30 -31.95 30.23
N PRO A 763 2.39 -32.26 28.92
CA PRO A 763 3.00 -33.50 28.47
C PRO A 763 4.38 -33.66 29.10
N PRO A 764 4.75 -34.86 29.58
CA PRO A 764 5.98 -35.05 30.34
C PRO A 764 7.16 -34.57 29.50
N ARG A 765 7.89 -33.56 30.02
CA ARG A 765 9.07 -33.02 29.35
C ARG A 765 10.01 -34.18 29.03
N SER A 766 10.34 -34.34 27.74
CA SER A 766 11.35 -35.29 27.29
C SER A 766 12.59 -35.17 28.19
N PRO A 767 13.15 -36.28 28.69
CA PRO A 767 14.23 -36.22 29.67
C PRO A 767 15.42 -35.45 29.10
N VAL A 768 15.81 -34.39 29.81
CA VAL A 768 17.02 -33.61 29.50
C VAL A 768 18.20 -34.58 29.39
N PRO A 769 18.94 -34.60 28.27
CA PRO A 769 20.10 -35.47 28.13
C PRO A 769 21.08 -35.20 29.27
N LYS A 770 21.37 -36.22 30.09
CA LYS A 770 22.40 -36.12 31.12
C LYS A 770 23.72 -35.72 30.44
N PRO A 771 24.47 -34.74 30.97
CA PRO A 771 25.78 -34.39 30.41
C PRO A 771 26.68 -35.63 30.45
N MET A 772 27.24 -36.01 29.30
CA MET A 772 28.17 -37.14 29.23
C MET A 772 29.37 -36.88 30.15
N PRO A 773 29.82 -37.87 30.94
CA PRO A 773 31.02 -37.71 31.76
C PRO A 773 32.24 -37.49 30.87
N LYS A 774 33.06 -36.49 31.19
CA LYS A 774 34.34 -36.24 30.52
C LYS A 774 35.21 -37.51 30.60
N PRO A 775 35.80 -37.98 29.49
CA PRO A 775 36.73 -39.11 29.54
C PRO A 775 38.02 -38.70 30.27
N SER A 776 38.43 -39.52 31.25
CA SER A 776 39.72 -39.37 31.94
C SER A 776 40.89 -39.52 30.95
N PRO A 777 41.95 -38.70 31.06
CA PRO A 777 43.09 -38.78 30.16
C PRO A 777 43.93 -40.04 30.40
N ARG A 778 44.31 -40.74 29.33
CA ARG A 778 45.36 -41.77 29.39
C ARG A 778 46.72 -41.13 29.71
N PRO A 779 47.57 -41.77 30.53
CA PRO A 779 48.93 -41.29 30.76
C PRO A 779 49.84 -41.64 29.57
N GLY A 780 50.62 -40.67 29.09
CA GLY A 780 51.77 -40.93 28.22
C GLY A 780 51.84 -40.16 26.90
N SER A 781 52.14 -38.86 26.96
CA SER A 781 52.68 -38.10 25.81
C SER A 781 53.51 -36.92 26.31
N LYS A 782 54.82 -36.91 25.97
CA LYS A 782 55.77 -35.86 26.38
C LYS A 782 55.49 -34.55 25.64
N ALA A 783 55.59 -33.42 26.33
CA ALA A 783 55.41 -32.08 25.75
C ALA A 783 56.68 -31.58 25.01
N PRO A 784 56.53 -30.84 23.89
CA PRO A 784 57.61 -30.06 23.28
C PRO A 784 57.80 -28.69 23.97
N PRO A 785 58.97 -28.05 23.85
CA PRO A 785 59.31 -26.80 24.56
C PRO A 785 58.66 -25.54 23.94
N PRO A 786 58.51 -24.45 24.71
CA PRO A 786 57.78 -23.25 24.27
C PRO A 786 58.56 -22.39 23.28
N ARG A 787 57.88 -21.93 22.22
CA ARG A 787 58.42 -20.91 21.29
C ARG A 787 58.33 -19.50 21.89
N ARG A 788 59.41 -18.72 21.77
CA ARG A 788 59.48 -17.32 22.20
C ARG A 788 58.73 -16.38 21.23
N ARG A 789 58.17 -15.29 21.75
CA ARG A 789 57.61 -14.18 20.96
C ARG A 789 58.72 -13.38 20.23
N PRO A 790 58.47 -12.85 19.02
CA PRO A 790 59.35 -11.86 18.39
C PRO A 790 59.09 -10.42 18.92
N PRO A 791 60.09 -9.53 18.89
CA PRO A 791 59.95 -8.11 19.28
C PRO A 791 59.42 -7.22 18.13
N PRO A 792 58.95 -5.99 18.42
CA PRO A 792 58.36 -5.10 17.41
C PRO A 792 59.40 -4.43 16.51
N PHE A 793 59.10 -4.35 15.21
CA PHE A 793 59.92 -3.61 14.24
C PHE A 793 59.63 -2.10 14.30
N ARG A 794 60.65 -1.31 14.66
CA ARG A 794 60.76 0.10 14.27
C ARG A 794 61.33 0.17 12.85
N ARG A 795 60.75 0.97 11.96
CA ARG A 795 61.47 1.49 10.78
C ARG A 795 61.20 2.96 10.53
N THR A 796 62.30 3.65 10.22
CA THR A 796 62.43 5.09 9.98
C THR A 796 62.17 5.45 8.52
N ALA A 797 61.86 6.72 8.28
CA ALA A 797 61.69 7.29 6.94
C ALA A 797 63.02 7.36 6.14
N PRO A 798 62.96 7.39 4.80
CA PRO A 798 64.04 7.83 3.93
C PRO A 798 63.84 9.30 3.49
N ARG A 799 64.94 10.04 3.30
CA ARG A 799 64.97 11.37 2.70
C ARG A 799 66.06 11.41 1.62
N ARG A 800 65.68 11.78 0.40
CA ARG A 800 66.50 12.22 -0.76
C ARG A 800 67.83 11.49 -1.07
N GLY A 801 67.86 10.90 -2.26
CA GLY A 801 69.00 10.87 -3.18
C GLY A 801 68.45 11.18 -4.56
#